data_AF-A0A354GWE7-F1
#
_entry.id   AF-A0A354GWE7-F1
#
_cell.length_a   1.000
_cell.length_b   1.000
_cell.length_c   1.000
_cell.angle_alpha   90.00
_cell.angle_beta   90.00
_cell.angle_gamma   90.00
#
_symmetry.space_group_name_H-M   'P 1'
#
loop_
_entity.id
_entity.type
_entity.pdbx_description
1 polymer ?
#
loop_
_entity_poly.entity_id
_entity_poly.type
_entity_poly.pdbx_seq_one_letter_code
_entity_poly.pdbx_strand_id
1 'polypeptide(L)'
;MMPAILWKEYREHRMVWTALACVGAASVLSLSRMAGAGWFGAHPGGQEGRFVAVALVGVYALICGAMMLAGEIENRTMPYLDALPGFRRRLWQGKFFAGVLLVTGQIVLLMGLGAAVSLFESWSEAGWTFAGMLLAGICGLSWGLLFSSLGRSVMSVILLSLAGLVLLGFATGYLAVFFTRLVSAISGTDPTGDPSLLWIGFYAIIAPTALVGSAFVFTRLDRSRLRAVPESLRTQGRAFHASWSMLFWLTWRQARGFATGLAAFALFLGFIVLLQSLTLWPMVTLVVGVLCGATAFADEQQGSFRFLGDQRLPLGRLWVAKVGVRFGIAVVAALLVLAPSFVAALANISESRWNYPEGEYHFFAHVFHSNILVDLCPPLLFLSLWLVYGFCSGYLFGLLFRHGLAAGVFALFTCSLTAALWIPSLLGGGLHAWQVFGPPFLLLIATRLLMRPWAAGRIASWTTAVRLTPFVVLACLWIAGGLWYRVLEIPNVSPKIDLDAFRASLPTPEQDEGGRLFHSACLRFWDQHLALQSQQMPQGVAPGAMGGAMAPVAPGLAPPAGAGGIPGMAGLPPMLGADDGQPVAPPLMEMERARNALEHGWPADDHALAVWLDKLYAGEWAPMLKKAADLPTGPFDDVRNMTALTLIPATQYARDVAVVLAVRGLQRQAAGDDEAYVENLRIGLALSRSMRDQTPAIDLLVGRGVERILLTGQDRWLEKLHGRPDLIRQALALLSRHLDETAKDGKDQEAIEAFIGRNTLDNPLSMLQEVRTFRVDQPGQTSSLIRDEAVWIATAWLVPWEHARQDRIFHVLFDGDQKQQRWLIERRNELGPLPQFGPNDIMRSLDDMRNLLNKPGELCDARVMQLKLALRWYQADNGKPAENLDVLVPKYLPSIPLDPYDGEPYRYRLSRGEVIEWPSDPPDPNARAMPPMGGQPGAVPAAVQPPTRKIPAGQGVLWCVGEDKVDDGGHRQGRSPKGETTPGEDVIFLVPLPPKVK
;
A
#
# COMPACT_ATOMS: atom_id res chain seq x y z
N MET A 1 23.14 -66.30 14.41
CA MET A 1 23.56 -64.92 14.05
C MET A 1 22.79 -63.86 14.86
N MET A 2 21.45 -63.88 14.86
CA MET A 2 20.64 -62.87 15.60
C MET A 2 20.96 -62.76 17.11
N PRO A 3 21.08 -63.86 17.90
CA PRO A 3 21.36 -63.77 19.33
C PRO A 3 22.73 -63.16 19.64
N ALA A 4 23.73 -63.44 18.79
CA ALA A 4 25.08 -62.91 18.93
C ALA A 4 25.13 -61.40 18.61
N ILE A 5 24.37 -60.94 17.60
CA ILE A 5 24.24 -59.51 17.30
C ILE A 5 23.55 -58.80 18.48
N LEU A 6 22.42 -59.33 18.96
CA LEU A 6 21.69 -58.73 20.09
C LEU A 6 22.55 -58.62 21.36
N TRP A 7 23.31 -59.66 21.68
CA TRP A 7 24.24 -59.64 22.81
C TRP A 7 25.35 -58.61 22.65
N LYS A 8 25.91 -58.48 21.43
CA LYS A 8 26.92 -57.47 21.11
C LYS A 8 26.36 -56.06 21.27
N GLU A 9 25.24 -55.76 20.60
CA GLU A 9 24.62 -54.42 20.66
C GLU A 9 24.26 -54.05 22.10
N TYR A 10 23.73 -55.00 22.89
CA TYR A 10 23.48 -54.76 24.32
C TYR A 10 24.76 -54.39 25.08
N ARG A 11 25.87 -55.13 24.88
CA ARG A 11 27.14 -54.85 25.56
C ARG A 11 27.70 -53.47 25.21
N GLU A 12 27.55 -53.04 23.95
CA GLU A 12 28.03 -51.74 23.47
C GLU A 12 27.12 -50.58 23.91
N HIS A 13 25.81 -50.79 23.93
CA HIS A 13 24.84 -49.74 24.22
C HIS A 13 24.44 -49.62 25.69
N ARG A 14 24.70 -50.61 26.54
CA ARG A 14 24.25 -50.59 27.95
C ARG A 14 24.66 -49.34 28.71
N MET A 15 25.88 -48.82 28.52
CA MET A 15 26.33 -47.62 29.24
C MET A 15 25.59 -46.37 28.78
N VAL A 16 25.38 -46.22 27.47
CA VAL A 16 24.66 -45.09 26.88
C VAL A 16 23.17 -45.16 27.24
N TRP A 17 22.57 -46.36 27.18
CA TRP A 17 21.19 -46.60 27.60
C TRP A 17 21.00 -46.26 29.07
N THR A 18 21.85 -46.76 29.97
CA THR A 18 21.77 -46.46 31.40
C THR A 18 21.96 -44.97 31.68
N ALA A 19 22.91 -44.30 31.03
CA ALA A 19 23.12 -42.87 31.20
C ALA A 19 21.87 -42.05 30.80
N LEU A 20 21.28 -42.35 29.64
CA LEU A 20 20.09 -41.65 29.15
C LEU A 20 18.81 -42.03 29.92
N ALA A 21 18.73 -43.26 30.44
CA ALA A 21 17.71 -43.67 31.40
C ALA A 21 17.80 -42.87 32.71
N CYS A 22 19.01 -42.71 33.27
CA CYS A 22 19.24 -41.89 34.47
C CYS A 22 18.91 -40.41 34.24
N VAL A 23 19.35 -39.84 33.12
CA VAL A 23 19.03 -38.45 32.76
C VAL A 23 17.52 -38.28 32.57
N GLY A 24 16.87 -39.22 31.90
CA GLY A 24 15.42 -39.16 31.69
C GLY A 24 14.64 -39.28 33.00
N ALA A 25 15.01 -40.23 33.86
CA ALA A 25 14.43 -40.38 35.20
C ALA A 25 14.65 -39.13 36.06
N ALA A 26 15.86 -38.58 36.09
CA ALA A 26 16.19 -37.37 36.83
C ALA A 26 15.40 -36.15 36.31
N SER A 27 15.22 -36.03 34.99
CA SER A 27 14.46 -34.92 34.38
C SER A 27 12.98 -34.98 34.77
N VAL A 28 12.36 -36.16 34.68
CA VAL A 28 10.94 -36.35 35.05
C VAL A 28 10.74 -36.16 36.56
N LEU A 29 11.64 -36.66 37.41
CA LEU A 29 11.59 -36.48 38.88
C LEU A 29 11.87 -35.03 39.31
N SER A 30 12.71 -34.31 38.58
CA SER A 30 13.01 -32.90 38.89
C SER A 30 11.84 -32.01 38.50
N LEU A 31 11.25 -32.22 37.31
CA LEU A 31 10.05 -31.47 36.89
C LEU A 31 8.88 -31.69 37.85
N SER A 32 8.65 -32.92 38.32
CA SER A 32 7.55 -33.19 39.25
C SER A 32 7.74 -32.51 40.61
N ARG A 33 8.98 -32.47 41.12
CA ARG A 33 9.29 -31.75 42.36
C ARG A 33 9.20 -30.24 42.22
N MET A 34 9.63 -29.69 41.08
CA MET A 34 9.52 -28.26 40.79
C MET A 34 8.05 -27.84 40.61
N ALA A 35 7.23 -28.66 39.95
CA ALA A 35 5.80 -28.45 39.83
C ALA A 35 5.10 -28.49 41.20
N GLY A 36 5.44 -29.46 42.06
CA GLY A 36 4.93 -29.53 43.44
C GLY A 36 5.38 -28.36 44.34
N ALA A 37 6.46 -27.67 43.99
CA ALA A 37 6.98 -26.49 44.69
C ALA A 37 6.40 -25.15 44.18
N GLY A 38 5.43 -25.19 43.25
CA GLY A 38 4.71 -23.99 42.77
C GLY A 38 5.51 -23.10 41.81
N TRP A 39 6.62 -23.57 41.25
CA TRP A 39 7.49 -22.77 40.37
C TRP A 39 6.88 -22.40 39.01
N PHE A 40 5.85 -23.11 38.53
CA PHE A 40 5.30 -22.95 37.17
C PHE A 40 3.96 -22.18 37.10
N GLY A 41 3.60 -21.41 38.13
CA GLY A 41 2.35 -20.64 38.14
C GLY A 41 1.08 -21.52 38.04
N ALA A 42 -0.10 -20.90 37.88
CA ALA A 42 -1.40 -21.58 37.88
C ALA A 42 -1.73 -22.40 36.60
N HIS A 43 -0.71 -22.87 35.88
CA HIS A 43 -0.88 -23.79 34.74
C HIS A 43 -0.69 -25.25 35.18
N PRO A 44 -1.44 -26.22 34.60
CA PRO A 44 -1.33 -27.62 34.98
C PRO A 44 0.03 -28.19 34.57
N GLY A 45 0.97 -28.27 35.54
CA GLY A 45 2.35 -28.73 35.35
C GLY A 45 2.52 -30.16 34.78
N GLY A 46 1.42 -30.92 34.61
CA GLY A 46 1.42 -32.23 33.99
C GLY A 46 1.70 -32.22 32.48
N GLN A 47 1.36 -31.16 31.73
CA GLN A 47 1.60 -31.14 30.28
C GLN A 47 3.09 -31.05 29.93
N GLU A 48 3.83 -30.16 30.57
CA GLU A 48 5.25 -29.93 30.29
C GLU A 48 6.10 -31.18 30.57
N GLY A 49 5.82 -31.89 31.68
CA GLY A 49 6.49 -33.15 32.00
C GLY A 49 6.24 -34.27 30.99
N ARG A 50 5.04 -34.34 30.42
CA ARG A 50 4.70 -35.31 29.35
C ARG A 50 5.48 -35.02 28.07
N PHE A 51 5.57 -33.75 27.66
CA PHE A 51 6.35 -33.35 26.49
C PHE A 51 7.84 -33.66 26.64
N VAL A 52 8.42 -33.36 27.80
CA VAL A 52 9.82 -33.67 28.11
C VAL A 52 10.07 -35.18 28.01
N ALA A 53 9.16 -36.00 28.54
CA ALA A 53 9.29 -37.46 28.46
C ALA A 53 9.23 -37.98 27.01
N VAL A 54 8.35 -37.46 26.16
CA VAL A 54 8.27 -37.78 24.72
C VAL A 54 9.56 -37.36 23.99
N ALA A 55 10.06 -36.16 24.25
CA ALA A 55 11.27 -35.63 23.63
C ALA A 55 12.50 -36.48 23.99
N LEU A 56 12.63 -36.89 25.26
CA LEU A 56 13.73 -37.74 25.72
C LEU A 56 13.76 -39.11 25.03
N VAL A 57 12.58 -39.72 24.80
CA VAL A 57 12.47 -40.97 24.02
C VAL A 57 12.92 -40.74 22.58
N GLY A 58 12.48 -39.65 21.95
CA GLY A 58 12.87 -39.31 20.57
C GLY A 58 14.38 -39.09 20.42
N VAL A 59 15.00 -38.34 21.34
CA VAL A 59 16.44 -38.10 21.36
C VAL A 59 17.21 -39.40 21.59
N TYR A 60 16.79 -40.23 22.55
CA TYR A 60 17.39 -41.54 22.77
C TYR A 60 17.31 -42.42 21.52
N ALA A 61 16.14 -42.51 20.90
CA ALA A 61 15.93 -43.33 19.71
C ALA A 61 16.78 -42.87 18.52
N LEU A 62 16.95 -41.56 18.36
CA LEU A 62 17.85 -40.98 17.36
C LEU A 62 19.31 -41.35 17.61
N ILE A 63 19.80 -41.19 18.84
CA ILE A 63 21.18 -41.53 19.21
C ILE A 63 21.41 -43.03 19.02
N CYS A 64 20.45 -43.85 19.47
CA CYS A 64 20.46 -45.30 19.29
C CYS A 64 20.56 -45.67 17.80
N GLY A 65 19.70 -45.12 16.94
CA GLY A 65 19.73 -45.36 15.50
C GLY A 65 21.01 -44.87 14.82
N ALA A 66 21.54 -43.72 15.25
CA ALA A 66 22.78 -43.14 14.74
C ALA A 66 23.99 -44.05 14.99
N MET A 67 24.03 -44.68 16.17
CA MET A 67 25.12 -45.58 16.59
C MET A 67 25.10 -46.94 15.87
N MET A 68 23.92 -47.48 15.55
CA MET A 68 23.75 -48.85 15.01
C MET A 68 24.68 -49.18 13.84
N LEU A 69 24.74 -48.36 12.79
CA LEU A 69 25.57 -48.65 11.59
C LEU A 69 26.87 -47.84 11.57
N ALA A 70 26.85 -46.61 12.08
CA ALA A 70 27.98 -45.69 12.04
C ALA A 70 29.07 -46.09 13.04
N GLY A 71 28.69 -46.72 14.16
CA GLY A 71 29.66 -47.27 15.11
C GLY A 71 30.55 -48.35 14.50
N GLU A 72 30.03 -49.16 13.57
CA GLU A 72 30.83 -50.16 12.86
C GLU A 72 31.78 -49.53 11.83
N ILE A 73 31.38 -48.39 11.25
CA ILE A 73 32.21 -47.63 10.31
C ILE A 73 33.33 -46.92 11.07
N GLU A 74 33.00 -46.29 12.19
CA GLU A 74 33.94 -45.55 13.05
C GLU A 74 34.97 -46.50 13.69
N ASN A 75 34.53 -47.65 14.20
CA ASN A 75 35.40 -48.68 14.78
C ASN A 75 36.14 -49.52 13.72
N ARG A 76 35.96 -49.23 12.42
CA ARG A 76 36.57 -49.94 11.28
C ARG A 76 36.31 -51.45 11.27
N THR A 77 35.21 -51.90 11.86
CA THR A 77 34.76 -53.30 11.87
C THR A 77 33.94 -53.64 10.62
N MET A 78 33.40 -52.64 9.92
CA MET A 78 32.61 -52.83 8.70
C MET A 78 33.34 -53.59 7.56
N PRO A 79 34.62 -53.30 7.22
CA PRO A 79 35.35 -54.05 6.19
C PRO A 79 35.55 -55.53 6.55
N TYR A 80 35.71 -55.86 7.83
CA TYR A 80 35.79 -57.24 8.30
C TYR A 80 34.45 -57.96 8.14
N LEU A 81 33.34 -57.29 8.47
CA LEU A 81 31.99 -57.83 8.27
C LEU A 81 31.65 -58.02 6.78
N ASP A 82 32.17 -57.18 5.90
CA ASP A 82 31.99 -57.28 4.45
C ASP A 82 32.76 -58.44 3.80
N ALA A 83 33.82 -58.91 4.45
CA ALA A 83 34.65 -60.04 4.01
C ALA A 83 34.01 -61.40 4.38
N LEU A 84 33.09 -61.43 5.33
CA LEU A 84 32.34 -62.63 5.68
C LEU A 84 31.27 -62.95 4.61
N PRO A 85 30.93 -64.22 4.37
CA PRO A 85 29.94 -64.65 3.35
C PRO A 85 28.47 -64.34 3.72
N GLY A 86 28.21 -63.26 4.46
CA GLY A 86 26.89 -62.84 4.90
C GLY A 86 26.31 -61.67 4.10
N PHE A 87 25.01 -61.66 3.87
CA PHE A 87 24.30 -60.50 3.31
C PHE A 87 24.15 -59.38 4.35
N ARG A 88 24.46 -58.14 3.97
CA ARG A 88 24.27 -56.95 4.82
C ARG A 88 22.82 -56.76 5.27
N ARG A 89 21.86 -57.30 4.52
CA ARG A 89 20.44 -57.31 4.93
C ARG A 89 20.20 -57.98 6.29
N ARG A 90 20.85 -59.11 6.58
CA ARG A 90 20.68 -59.82 7.87
C ARG A 90 21.32 -59.08 9.04
N LEU A 91 22.44 -58.40 8.78
CA LEU A 91 23.11 -57.53 9.74
C LEU A 91 22.24 -56.30 10.09
N TRP A 92 21.66 -55.65 9.07
CA TRP A 92 20.74 -54.52 9.26
C TRP A 92 19.50 -54.93 10.07
N GLN A 93 18.90 -56.09 9.77
CA GLN A 93 17.76 -56.61 10.54
C GLN A 93 18.10 -56.81 12.02
N GLY A 94 19.24 -57.46 12.31
CA GLY A 94 19.67 -57.70 13.70
C GLY A 94 19.88 -56.40 14.49
N LYS A 95 20.46 -55.38 13.86
CA LYS A 95 20.69 -54.06 14.46
C LYS A 95 19.40 -53.26 14.62
N PHE A 96 18.52 -53.28 13.63
CA PHE A 96 17.19 -52.67 13.75
C PHE A 96 16.40 -53.27 14.93
N PHE A 97 16.35 -54.60 15.06
CA PHE A 97 15.68 -55.27 16.17
C PHE A 97 16.31 -54.92 17.53
N ALA A 98 17.65 -54.83 17.61
CA ALA A 98 18.33 -54.37 18.82
C ALA A 98 17.91 -52.93 19.20
N GLY A 99 17.88 -52.03 18.22
CA GLY A 99 17.44 -50.65 18.41
C GLY A 99 15.99 -50.54 18.89
N VAL A 100 15.07 -51.32 18.31
CA VAL A 100 13.67 -51.38 18.75
C VAL A 100 13.57 -51.84 20.21
N LEU A 101 14.26 -52.91 20.59
CA LEU A 101 14.22 -53.41 21.98
C LEU A 101 14.72 -52.37 22.99
N LEU A 102 15.81 -51.66 22.65
CA LEU A 102 16.37 -50.63 23.52
C LEU A 102 15.44 -49.41 23.66
N VAL A 103 14.81 -48.97 22.57
CA VAL A 103 13.83 -47.86 22.59
C VAL A 103 12.57 -48.25 23.36
N THR A 104 12.04 -49.45 23.14
CA THR A 104 10.90 -49.96 23.91
C THR A 104 11.22 -50.04 25.39
N GLY A 105 12.42 -50.50 25.76
CA GLY A 105 12.88 -50.50 27.15
C GLY A 105 12.88 -49.11 27.78
N GLN A 106 13.28 -48.08 27.02
CA GLN A 106 13.26 -46.68 27.47
C GLN A 106 11.83 -46.15 27.64
N ILE A 107 10.92 -46.50 26.73
CA ILE A 107 9.49 -46.11 26.81
C ILE A 107 8.85 -46.73 28.06
N VAL A 108 9.08 -48.03 28.30
CA VAL A 108 8.55 -48.73 29.49
C VAL A 108 9.05 -48.09 30.78
N LEU A 109 10.35 -47.75 30.84
CA LEU A 109 10.94 -47.07 31.98
C LEU A 109 10.27 -45.72 32.25
N LEU A 110 10.16 -44.85 31.25
CA LEU A 110 9.63 -43.49 31.42
C LEU A 110 8.11 -43.48 31.65
N MET A 111 7.36 -44.41 31.04
CA MET A 111 5.94 -44.60 31.33
C MET A 111 5.71 -45.10 32.76
N GLY A 112 6.49 -46.07 33.22
CA GLY A 112 6.41 -46.59 34.58
C GLY A 112 6.77 -45.53 35.63
N LEU A 113 7.80 -44.72 35.34
CA LEU A 113 8.21 -43.63 36.22
C LEU A 113 7.23 -42.46 36.20
N GLY A 114 6.66 -42.11 35.03
CA GLY A 114 5.59 -41.11 34.94
C GLY A 114 4.34 -41.52 35.73
N ALA A 115 3.95 -42.80 35.66
CA ALA A 115 2.85 -43.34 36.46
C ALA A 115 3.15 -43.30 37.97
N ALA A 116 4.38 -43.66 38.38
CA ALA A 116 4.81 -43.64 39.78
C ALA A 116 4.83 -42.22 40.40
N VAL A 117 4.94 -41.19 39.56
CA VAL A 117 5.01 -39.78 39.97
C VAL A 117 3.67 -39.05 39.74
N SER A 118 2.61 -39.79 39.40
CA SER A 118 1.27 -39.24 39.11
C SER A 118 1.29 -38.18 38.00
N LEU A 119 2.12 -38.39 36.97
CA LEU A 119 2.24 -37.49 35.82
C LEU A 119 0.99 -37.50 34.91
N PHE A 120 0.11 -38.49 35.07
CA PHE A 120 -1.11 -38.67 34.28
C PHE A 120 -2.34 -38.54 35.17
N GLU A 121 -3.24 -37.62 34.84
CA GLU A 121 -4.49 -37.43 35.58
C GLU A 121 -5.61 -38.37 35.07
N SER A 122 -5.47 -38.86 33.84
CA SER A 122 -6.43 -39.80 33.23
C SER A 122 -5.75 -40.84 32.32
N TRP A 123 -6.45 -41.95 32.09
CA TRP A 123 -6.01 -43.02 31.19
C TRP A 123 -5.87 -42.57 29.73
N SER A 124 -6.64 -41.57 29.30
CA SER A 124 -6.52 -41.01 27.95
C SER A 124 -5.22 -40.23 27.79
N GLU A 125 -4.80 -39.46 28.80
CA GLU A 125 -3.53 -38.73 28.78
C GLU A 125 -2.32 -39.66 28.78
N ALA A 126 -2.36 -40.73 29.58
CA ALA A 126 -1.35 -41.78 29.54
C ALA A 126 -1.28 -42.44 28.16
N GLY A 127 -2.45 -42.71 27.55
CA GLY A 127 -2.56 -43.26 26.20
C GLY A 127 -1.94 -42.35 25.12
N TRP A 128 -2.26 -41.06 25.14
CA TRP A 128 -1.68 -40.09 24.20
C TRP A 128 -0.17 -39.89 24.40
N THR A 129 0.30 -39.89 25.64
CA THR A 129 1.73 -39.77 25.94
C THR A 129 2.49 -41.01 25.44
N PHE A 130 1.93 -42.20 25.66
CA PHE A 130 2.48 -43.45 25.13
C PHE A 130 2.53 -43.46 23.60
N ALA A 131 1.44 -43.02 22.94
CA ALA A 131 1.40 -42.89 21.48
C ALA A 131 2.43 -41.89 20.95
N GLY A 132 2.59 -40.75 21.64
CA GLY A 132 3.62 -39.75 21.33
C GLY A 132 5.04 -40.30 21.47
N MET A 133 5.32 -41.04 22.54
CA MET A 133 6.61 -41.71 22.76
C MET A 133 6.91 -42.77 21.69
N LEU A 134 5.90 -43.56 21.30
CA LEU A 134 6.05 -44.53 20.20
C LEU A 134 6.35 -43.83 18.87
N LEU A 135 5.61 -42.77 18.54
CA LEU A 135 5.82 -42.03 17.30
C LEU A 135 7.20 -41.36 17.28
N ALA A 136 7.57 -40.65 18.35
CA ALA A 136 8.88 -40.01 18.48
C ALA A 136 10.02 -41.04 18.47
N GLY A 137 9.84 -42.19 19.13
CA GLY A 137 10.80 -43.29 19.13
C GLY A 137 10.99 -43.90 17.74
N ILE A 138 9.92 -44.19 17.02
CA ILE A 138 9.99 -44.72 15.65
C ILE A 138 10.64 -43.70 14.70
N CYS A 139 10.26 -42.42 14.81
CA CYS A 139 10.83 -41.35 14.00
C CYS A 139 12.33 -41.18 14.26
N GLY A 140 12.72 -41.06 15.54
CA GLY A 140 14.11 -40.93 15.95
C GLY A 140 14.96 -42.10 15.46
N LEU A 141 14.50 -43.33 15.70
CA LEU A 141 15.21 -44.54 15.27
C LEU A 141 15.37 -44.61 13.76
N SER A 142 14.31 -44.31 13.00
CA SER A 142 14.30 -44.40 11.53
C SER A 142 15.26 -43.40 10.89
N TRP A 143 15.26 -42.15 11.37
CA TRP A 143 16.15 -41.11 10.87
C TRP A 143 17.60 -41.31 11.32
N GLY A 144 17.81 -41.73 12.57
CA GLY A 144 19.12 -42.13 13.06
C GLY A 144 19.72 -43.23 12.18
N LEU A 145 18.96 -44.29 11.87
CA LEU A 145 19.41 -45.38 11.00
C LEU A 145 19.69 -44.93 9.57
N LEU A 146 18.86 -44.06 9.00
CA LEU A 146 19.06 -43.52 7.65
C LEU A 146 20.39 -42.79 7.53
N PHE A 147 20.66 -41.82 8.40
CA PHE A 147 21.92 -41.09 8.35
C PHE A 147 23.11 -41.92 8.80
N SER A 148 22.90 -42.90 9.69
CA SER A 148 23.92 -43.87 10.09
C SER A 148 24.41 -44.71 8.91
N SER A 149 23.54 -44.98 7.93
CA SER A 149 23.93 -45.66 6.68
C SER A 149 24.79 -44.81 5.74
N LEU A 150 24.83 -43.48 5.94
CA LEU A 150 25.53 -42.52 5.09
C LEU A 150 26.79 -41.92 5.73
N GLY A 151 26.80 -41.78 7.06
CA GLY A 151 27.87 -41.10 7.79
C GLY A 151 29.06 -41.98 8.14
N ARG A 152 30.20 -41.34 8.45
CA ARG A 152 31.48 -42.01 8.75
C ARG A 152 31.88 -41.97 10.23
N SER A 153 31.20 -41.16 11.04
CA SER A 153 31.45 -40.99 12.48
C SER A 153 30.11 -40.83 13.19
N VAL A 154 29.96 -41.44 14.37
CA VAL A 154 28.73 -41.39 15.16
C VAL A 154 28.34 -39.95 15.50
N MET A 155 29.29 -39.11 15.92
CA MET A 155 29.00 -37.72 16.31
C MET A 155 28.40 -36.88 15.16
N SER A 156 29.00 -36.97 13.95
CA SER A 156 28.46 -36.28 12.77
C SER A 156 27.07 -36.81 12.36
N VAL A 157 26.82 -38.10 12.56
CA VAL A 157 25.52 -38.72 12.25
C VAL A 157 24.46 -38.25 13.23
N ILE A 158 24.77 -38.16 14.52
CA ILE A 158 23.85 -37.64 15.54
C ILE A 158 23.44 -36.20 15.17
N LEU A 159 24.42 -35.33 14.88
CA LEU A 159 24.16 -33.94 14.50
C LEU A 159 23.32 -33.84 13.20
N LEU A 160 23.63 -34.65 12.19
CA LEU A 160 22.89 -34.64 10.93
C LEU A 160 21.47 -35.19 11.10
N SER A 161 21.29 -36.20 11.95
CA SER A 161 19.98 -36.75 12.27
C SER A 161 19.13 -35.76 13.05
N LEU A 162 19.74 -35.01 13.98
CA LEU A 162 19.05 -33.98 14.75
C LEU A 162 18.62 -32.83 13.83
N ALA A 163 19.54 -32.34 12.99
CA ALA A 163 19.23 -31.32 11.99
C ALA A 163 18.13 -31.80 11.03
N GLY A 164 18.18 -33.07 10.61
CA GLY A 164 17.16 -33.68 9.77
C GLY A 164 15.78 -33.74 10.44
N LEU A 165 15.70 -34.14 11.71
CA LEU A 165 14.43 -34.16 12.46
C LEU A 165 13.85 -32.75 12.67
N VAL A 166 14.71 -31.76 12.97
CA VAL A 166 14.28 -30.37 13.14
C VAL A 166 13.74 -29.81 11.83
N LEU A 167 14.48 -29.95 10.73
CA LEU A 167 14.05 -29.53 9.40
C LEU A 167 12.77 -30.22 8.97
N LEU A 168 12.65 -31.51 9.27
CA LEU A 168 11.44 -32.27 8.99
C LEU A 168 10.25 -31.76 9.78
N GLY A 169 10.41 -31.48 11.08
CA GLY A 169 9.32 -30.99 11.92
C GLY A 169 8.78 -29.64 11.46
N PHE A 170 9.66 -28.74 11.04
CA PHE A 170 9.23 -27.51 10.37
C PHE A 170 8.50 -27.83 9.06
N ALA A 171 9.10 -28.65 8.18
CA ALA A 171 8.51 -28.96 6.88
C ALA A 171 7.13 -29.61 6.97
N THR A 172 6.94 -30.59 7.85
CA THR A 172 5.65 -31.26 8.06
C THR A 172 4.65 -30.36 8.77
N GLY A 173 5.10 -29.49 9.68
CA GLY A 173 4.24 -28.51 10.36
C GLY A 173 3.68 -27.50 9.38
N TYR A 174 4.52 -26.97 8.50
CA TYR A 174 4.08 -26.09 7.40
C TYR A 174 3.16 -26.82 6.42
N LEU A 175 3.45 -28.07 6.07
CA LEU A 175 2.56 -28.86 5.21
C LEU A 175 1.19 -29.08 5.86
N ALA A 176 1.14 -29.36 7.17
CA ALA A 176 -0.10 -29.57 7.89
C ALA A 176 -0.97 -28.32 7.90
N VAL A 177 -0.38 -27.16 8.24
CA VAL A 177 -1.07 -25.86 8.19
C VAL A 177 -1.55 -25.56 6.77
N PHE A 178 -0.71 -25.80 5.76
CA PHE A 178 -1.05 -25.61 4.36
C PHE A 178 -2.25 -26.46 3.93
N PHE A 179 -2.23 -27.77 4.21
CA PHE A 179 -3.33 -28.67 3.84
C PHE A 179 -4.61 -28.33 4.60
N THR A 180 -4.53 -27.94 5.88
CA THR A 180 -5.70 -27.43 6.61
C THR A 180 -6.29 -26.20 5.92
N ARG A 181 -5.45 -25.22 5.56
CA ARG A 181 -5.88 -23.99 4.88
C ARG A 181 -6.43 -24.25 3.48
N LEU A 182 -5.82 -25.18 2.74
CA LEU A 182 -6.27 -25.61 1.41
C LEU A 182 -7.63 -26.28 1.49
N VAL A 183 -7.83 -27.19 2.44
CA VAL A 183 -9.12 -27.84 2.67
C VAL A 183 -10.16 -26.81 3.08
N SER A 184 -9.84 -25.89 3.99
CA SER A 184 -10.73 -24.78 4.36
C SER A 184 -11.12 -23.91 3.16
N ALA A 185 -10.15 -23.55 2.30
CA ALA A 185 -10.39 -22.76 1.10
C ALA A 185 -11.26 -23.48 0.06
N ILE A 186 -11.05 -24.78 -0.16
CA ILE A 186 -11.87 -25.61 -1.08
C ILE A 186 -13.28 -25.83 -0.51
N SER A 187 -13.38 -25.99 0.81
CA SER A 187 -14.63 -26.34 1.50
C SER A 187 -15.48 -25.11 1.88
N GLY A 188 -14.94 -23.90 1.73
CA GLY A 188 -15.58 -22.66 2.17
C GLY A 188 -15.77 -22.54 3.69
N THR A 189 -14.98 -23.29 4.47
CA THR A 189 -15.07 -23.31 5.94
C THR A 189 -14.01 -22.41 6.57
N ASP A 190 -14.30 -21.89 7.77
CA ASP A 190 -13.37 -21.03 8.50
C ASP A 190 -12.02 -21.75 8.75
N PRO A 191 -10.89 -21.04 8.64
CA PRO A 191 -9.55 -21.63 8.70
C PRO A 191 -9.08 -22.03 10.12
N THR A 192 -10.01 -22.30 11.04
CA THR A 192 -9.75 -22.60 12.46
C THR A 192 -9.50 -24.08 12.76
N GLY A 193 -9.42 -24.93 11.73
CA GLY A 193 -9.12 -26.35 11.91
C GLY A 193 -7.75 -26.59 12.57
N ASP A 194 -7.70 -27.47 13.57
CA ASP A 194 -6.44 -27.84 14.24
C ASP A 194 -5.56 -28.68 13.28
N PRO A 195 -4.34 -28.21 12.89
CA PRO A 195 -3.45 -28.93 11.98
C PRO A 195 -2.78 -30.17 12.60
N SER A 196 -2.96 -30.42 13.89
CA SER A 196 -2.27 -31.48 14.64
C SER A 196 -2.43 -32.89 14.04
N LEU A 197 -3.63 -33.25 13.55
CA LEU A 197 -3.90 -34.57 12.96
C LEU A 197 -3.16 -34.81 11.64
N LEU A 198 -3.11 -33.80 10.76
CA LEU A 198 -2.35 -33.86 9.52
C LEU A 198 -0.85 -33.94 9.81
N TRP A 199 -0.40 -33.20 10.81
CA TRP A 199 1.00 -33.21 11.25
C TRP A 199 1.42 -34.61 11.72
N ILE A 200 0.61 -35.26 12.56
CA ILE A 200 0.80 -36.65 12.99
C ILE A 200 0.79 -37.61 11.79
N GLY A 201 -0.14 -37.41 10.84
CA GLY A 201 -0.23 -38.19 9.61
C GLY A 201 1.05 -38.16 8.77
N PHE A 202 1.67 -36.99 8.61
CA PHE A 202 2.95 -36.89 7.87
C PHE A 202 4.09 -37.64 8.57
N TYR A 203 4.20 -37.54 9.90
CA TYR A 203 5.20 -38.30 10.65
C TYR A 203 5.00 -39.81 10.52
N ALA A 204 3.75 -40.28 10.51
CA ALA A 204 3.42 -41.70 10.33
C ALA A 204 3.84 -42.25 8.95
N ILE A 205 3.89 -41.42 7.90
CA ILE A 205 4.31 -41.81 6.54
C ILE A 205 5.83 -41.70 6.36
N ILE A 206 6.45 -40.67 6.95
CA ILE A 206 7.86 -40.34 6.70
C ILE A 206 8.81 -41.24 7.48
N ALA A 207 8.43 -41.68 8.68
CA ALA A 207 9.29 -42.59 9.46
C ALA A 207 9.48 -43.96 8.77
N PRO A 208 8.45 -44.65 8.26
CA PRO A 208 8.63 -45.89 7.49
C PRO A 208 9.47 -45.70 6.23
N THR A 209 9.34 -44.57 5.51
CA THR A 209 10.13 -44.31 4.31
C THR A 209 11.60 -44.06 4.63
N ALA A 210 11.93 -43.34 5.70
CA ALA A 210 13.30 -43.21 6.18
C ALA A 210 13.90 -44.57 6.57
N LEU A 211 13.12 -45.43 7.23
CA LEU A 211 13.55 -46.77 7.60
C LEU A 211 13.84 -47.65 6.38
N VAL A 212 12.93 -47.68 5.39
CA VAL A 212 13.11 -48.40 4.11
C VAL A 212 14.32 -47.83 3.35
N GLY A 213 14.49 -46.51 3.35
CA GLY A 213 15.64 -45.82 2.77
C GLY A 213 16.96 -46.28 3.39
N SER A 214 17.02 -46.41 4.72
CA SER A 214 18.21 -46.91 5.43
C SER A 214 18.58 -48.32 5.00
N ALA A 215 17.58 -49.22 4.90
CA ALA A 215 17.79 -50.58 4.43
C ALA A 215 18.27 -50.59 2.98
N PHE A 216 17.72 -49.71 2.15
CA PHE A 216 18.04 -49.64 0.72
C PHE A 216 19.47 -49.14 0.47
N VAL A 217 19.88 -48.09 1.17
CA VAL A 217 21.24 -47.53 1.10
C VAL A 217 22.24 -48.54 1.63
N PHE A 218 21.99 -49.12 2.80
CA PHE A 218 22.92 -50.06 3.43
C PHE A 218 23.12 -51.36 2.64
N THR A 219 22.06 -51.87 1.98
CA THR A 219 22.09 -53.09 1.14
C THR A 219 22.50 -52.83 -0.31
N ARG A 220 22.87 -51.60 -0.69
CA ARG A 220 23.28 -51.25 -2.06
C ARG A 220 24.42 -52.14 -2.57
N LEU A 221 25.38 -52.48 -1.70
CA LEU A 221 26.52 -53.35 -2.01
C LEU A 221 26.11 -54.80 -2.31
N ASP A 222 25.12 -55.34 -1.60
CA ASP A 222 24.56 -56.68 -1.88
C ASP A 222 23.93 -56.72 -3.29
N ARG A 223 23.29 -55.62 -3.71
CA ARG A 223 22.66 -55.52 -5.03
C ARG A 223 23.65 -55.30 -6.16
N SER A 224 24.78 -54.61 -5.91
CA SER A 224 25.87 -54.54 -6.88
C SER A 224 26.57 -55.89 -7.04
N ARG A 225 26.73 -56.67 -5.96
CA ARG A 225 27.26 -58.05 -6.01
C ARG A 225 26.35 -58.97 -6.84
N LEU A 226 25.02 -58.77 -6.79
CA LEU A 226 24.03 -59.51 -7.59
C LEU A 226 23.90 -59.03 -9.04
N ARG A 227 24.43 -57.85 -9.40
CA ARG A 227 24.36 -57.27 -10.76
C ARG A 227 25.68 -57.35 -11.54
N ALA A 228 26.68 -58.08 -11.04
CA ALA A 228 27.98 -58.23 -11.71
C ALA A 228 27.87 -59.12 -12.96
N VAL A 229 27.48 -58.51 -14.09
CA VAL A 229 27.82 -58.96 -15.44
C VAL A 229 29.25 -58.48 -15.74
N PRO A 230 30.13 -59.25 -16.41
CA PRO A 230 31.50 -58.83 -16.67
C PRO A 230 31.57 -57.56 -17.52
N GLU A 231 32.20 -56.53 -16.98
CA GLU A 231 32.44 -55.22 -17.62
C GLU A 231 33.65 -55.26 -18.57
N SER A 232 33.95 -56.42 -19.16
CA SER A 232 35.13 -56.66 -20.01
C SER A 232 34.95 -56.25 -21.49
N LEU A 233 33.89 -55.49 -21.82
CA LEU A 233 33.58 -55.09 -23.20
C LEU A 233 33.29 -53.60 -23.38
N ARG A 234 34.11 -52.69 -22.81
CA ARG A 234 34.12 -51.29 -23.27
C ARG A 234 35.53 -50.79 -23.52
N THR A 235 35.89 -50.85 -24.79
CA THR A 235 37.06 -50.24 -25.41
C THR A 235 37.05 -48.71 -25.33
N GLN A 236 38.26 -48.16 -25.21
CA GLN A 236 38.58 -46.73 -25.29
C GLN A 236 38.49 -46.18 -26.72
N GLY A 237 38.08 -44.91 -26.83
CA GLY A 237 38.87 -43.90 -27.54
C GLY A 237 38.48 -43.55 -28.99
N ARG A 238 37.68 -42.49 -29.16
CA ARG A 238 37.90 -41.52 -30.25
C ARG A 238 37.91 -40.10 -29.67
N ALA A 239 38.95 -39.34 -30.01
CA ALA A 239 39.05 -37.93 -29.70
C ALA A 239 38.03 -37.16 -30.55
N PHE A 240 36.88 -36.83 -29.95
CA PHE A 240 35.85 -36.03 -30.61
C PHE A 240 36.16 -34.53 -30.45
N HIS A 241 36.05 -33.79 -31.55
CA HIS A 241 36.03 -32.33 -31.49
C HIS A 241 34.83 -31.87 -30.63
N ALA A 242 35.10 -31.09 -29.59
CA ALA A 242 34.08 -30.61 -28.67
C ALA A 242 33.14 -29.59 -29.33
N SER A 243 32.04 -30.09 -29.89
CA SER A 243 30.90 -29.28 -30.33
C SER A 243 30.21 -28.62 -29.12
N TRP A 244 29.60 -27.44 -29.31
CA TRP A 244 28.80 -26.76 -28.28
C TRP A 244 27.71 -27.66 -27.70
N SER A 245 27.09 -28.51 -28.53
CA SER A 245 26.08 -29.48 -28.10
C SER A 245 26.65 -30.53 -27.15
N MET A 246 27.88 -30.97 -27.38
CA MET A 246 28.57 -31.94 -26.53
C MET A 246 28.94 -31.33 -25.17
N LEU A 247 29.46 -30.10 -25.16
CA LEU A 247 29.76 -29.37 -23.92
C LEU A 247 28.50 -29.11 -23.10
N PHE A 248 27.40 -28.69 -23.75
CA PHE A 248 26.11 -28.52 -23.10
C PHE A 248 25.59 -29.85 -22.52
N TRP A 249 25.62 -30.92 -23.31
CA TRP A 249 25.17 -32.24 -22.85
C TRP A 249 25.98 -32.76 -21.66
N LEU A 250 27.31 -32.63 -21.69
CA LEU A 250 28.18 -33.03 -20.59
C LEU A 250 27.91 -32.22 -19.32
N THR A 251 27.79 -30.89 -19.47
CA THR A 251 27.54 -30.00 -18.33
C THR A 251 26.13 -30.20 -17.75
N TRP A 252 25.11 -30.40 -18.58
CA TRP A 252 23.77 -30.79 -18.15
C TRP A 252 23.76 -32.15 -17.44
N ARG A 253 24.47 -33.15 -17.98
CA ARG A 253 24.54 -34.48 -17.36
C ARG A 253 25.20 -34.45 -15.97
N GLN A 254 26.20 -33.59 -15.77
CA GLN A 254 26.79 -33.34 -14.44
C GLN A 254 25.78 -32.64 -13.53
N ALA A 255 25.10 -31.62 -14.03
CA ALA A 255 24.20 -30.79 -13.24
C ALA A 255 22.83 -31.43 -12.95
N ARG A 256 22.38 -32.45 -13.70
CA ARG A 256 21.01 -32.99 -13.62
C ARG A 256 20.57 -33.40 -12.21
N GLY A 257 21.46 -34.05 -11.45
CA GLY A 257 21.13 -34.51 -10.09
C GLY A 257 20.96 -33.34 -9.12
N PHE A 258 21.82 -32.34 -9.25
CA PHE A 258 21.69 -31.07 -8.53
C PHE A 258 20.43 -30.33 -8.97
N ALA A 259 20.15 -30.24 -10.27
CA ALA A 259 18.98 -29.56 -10.81
C ALA A 259 17.67 -30.19 -10.30
N THR A 260 17.56 -31.52 -10.26
CA THR A 260 16.37 -32.19 -9.71
C THR A 260 16.21 -31.96 -8.21
N GLY A 261 17.31 -31.97 -7.45
CA GLY A 261 17.27 -31.67 -6.01
C GLY A 261 16.88 -30.23 -5.73
N LEU A 262 17.46 -29.30 -6.48
CA LEU A 262 17.15 -27.87 -6.37
C LEU A 262 15.73 -27.55 -6.83
N ALA A 263 15.21 -28.21 -7.88
CA ALA A 263 13.83 -28.02 -8.34
C ALA A 263 12.82 -28.45 -7.27
N ALA A 264 13.03 -29.60 -6.63
CA ALA A 264 12.18 -30.06 -5.53
C ALA A 264 12.25 -29.10 -4.33
N PHE A 265 13.45 -28.63 -3.98
CA PHE A 265 13.66 -27.66 -2.91
C PHE A 265 13.04 -26.29 -3.22
N ALA A 266 13.18 -25.82 -4.45
CA ALA A 266 12.61 -24.56 -4.94
C ALA A 266 11.08 -24.57 -4.92
N LEU A 267 10.46 -25.67 -5.36
CA LEU A 267 9.01 -25.84 -5.30
C LEU A 267 8.52 -25.81 -3.84
N PHE A 268 9.21 -26.53 -2.94
CA PHE A 268 8.91 -26.51 -1.50
C PHE A 268 9.03 -25.10 -0.91
N LEU A 269 10.12 -24.39 -1.20
CA LEU A 269 10.29 -22.99 -0.78
C LEU A 269 9.23 -22.08 -1.39
N GLY A 270 8.76 -22.32 -2.61
CA GLY A 270 7.70 -21.55 -3.23
C GLY A 270 6.39 -21.55 -2.43
N PHE A 271 6.04 -22.69 -1.82
CA PHE A 271 4.89 -22.76 -0.92
C PHE A 271 5.11 -21.98 0.39
N ILE A 272 6.34 -21.86 0.86
CA ILE A 272 6.67 -21.03 2.03
C ILE A 272 6.63 -19.55 1.65
N VAL A 273 7.19 -19.19 0.48
CA VAL A 273 7.16 -17.83 -0.08
C VAL A 273 5.73 -17.36 -0.27
N LEU A 274 4.78 -18.22 -0.61
CA LEU A 274 3.35 -17.87 -0.68
C LEU A 274 2.82 -17.17 0.59
N LEU A 275 3.36 -17.50 1.78
CA LEU A 275 2.91 -16.92 3.05
C LEU A 275 3.43 -15.50 3.29
N GLN A 276 4.64 -15.20 2.81
CA GLN A 276 5.30 -13.90 2.97
C GLN A 276 6.19 -13.62 1.74
N SER A 277 5.55 -13.42 0.60
CA SER A 277 6.24 -13.45 -0.70
C SER A 277 7.22 -12.30 -0.86
N LEU A 278 6.87 -11.12 -0.34
CA LEU A 278 7.67 -9.92 -0.44
C LEU A 278 9.00 -10.00 0.36
N THR A 279 9.00 -10.54 1.58
CA THR A 279 10.20 -10.60 2.44
C THR A 279 11.07 -11.83 2.15
N LEU A 280 10.45 -12.98 1.85
CA LEU A 280 11.17 -14.22 1.62
C LEU A 280 11.75 -14.33 0.22
N TRP A 281 11.15 -13.68 -0.78
CA TRP A 281 11.64 -13.73 -2.16
C TRP A 281 13.10 -13.28 -2.30
N PRO A 282 13.53 -12.10 -1.78
CA PRO A 282 14.93 -11.70 -1.77
C PRO A 282 15.87 -12.76 -1.19
N MET A 283 15.52 -13.30 -0.03
CA MET A 283 16.35 -14.25 0.71
C MET A 283 16.50 -15.57 -0.03
N VAL A 284 15.39 -16.13 -0.50
CA VAL A 284 15.35 -17.42 -1.19
C VAL A 284 16.10 -17.36 -2.52
N THR A 285 15.82 -16.35 -3.34
CA THR A 285 16.43 -16.25 -4.68
C THR A 285 17.92 -15.90 -4.61
N LEU A 286 18.35 -15.13 -3.60
CA LEU A 286 19.76 -14.89 -3.30
C LEU A 286 20.49 -16.19 -2.94
N VAL A 287 19.90 -17.02 -2.07
CA VAL A 287 20.47 -18.34 -1.71
C VAL A 287 20.51 -19.29 -2.92
N VAL A 288 19.43 -19.37 -3.70
CA VAL A 288 19.39 -20.16 -4.96
C VAL A 288 20.50 -19.72 -5.91
N GLY A 289 20.67 -18.40 -6.09
CA GLY A 289 21.76 -17.82 -6.87
C GLY A 289 23.12 -18.30 -6.36
N VAL A 290 23.41 -18.12 -5.06
CA VAL A 290 24.69 -18.52 -4.46
C VAL A 290 24.95 -20.01 -4.63
N LEU A 291 23.97 -20.88 -4.37
CA LEU A 291 24.11 -22.32 -4.52
C LEU A 291 24.44 -22.70 -5.97
N CYS A 292 23.72 -22.15 -6.94
CA CYS A 292 23.97 -22.40 -8.37
C CYS A 292 25.34 -21.89 -8.83
N GLY A 293 25.76 -20.72 -8.35
CA GLY A 293 27.06 -20.12 -8.65
C GLY A 293 28.21 -20.92 -8.03
N ALA A 294 28.18 -21.14 -6.71
CA ALA A 294 29.26 -21.79 -5.96
C ALA A 294 29.47 -23.25 -6.35
N THR A 295 28.41 -23.94 -6.76
CA THR A 295 28.49 -25.36 -7.18
C THR A 295 28.85 -25.54 -8.66
N ALA A 296 28.94 -24.47 -9.45
CA ALA A 296 29.16 -24.57 -10.90
C ALA A 296 30.42 -25.37 -11.27
N PHE A 297 31.47 -25.27 -10.45
CA PHE A 297 32.74 -26.00 -10.61
C PHE A 297 33.06 -26.97 -9.47
N ALA A 298 32.13 -27.21 -8.52
CA ALA A 298 32.37 -28.10 -7.39
C ALA A 298 32.71 -29.53 -7.84
N ASP A 299 32.04 -30.02 -8.89
CA ASP A 299 32.26 -31.34 -9.48
C ASP A 299 33.70 -31.52 -10.04
N GLU A 300 34.39 -30.42 -10.37
CA GLU A 300 35.77 -30.44 -10.89
C GLU A 300 36.82 -30.26 -9.78
N GLN A 301 36.40 -29.98 -8.54
CA GLN A 301 37.29 -29.73 -7.41
C GLN A 301 37.38 -30.90 -6.41
N GLN A 302 36.41 -31.83 -6.42
CA GLN A 302 36.29 -32.90 -5.42
C GLN A 302 36.84 -34.28 -5.87
N GLY A 303 37.35 -34.42 -7.10
CA GLY A 303 37.92 -35.67 -7.64
C GLY A 303 39.46 -35.69 -7.71
N SER A 304 40.07 -36.89 -7.79
CA SER A 304 41.53 -37.05 -7.97
C SER A 304 42.04 -36.63 -9.36
N PHE A 305 41.12 -36.45 -10.31
CA PHE A 305 41.36 -35.95 -11.67
C PHE A 305 40.34 -34.86 -12.00
N ARG A 306 40.77 -33.81 -12.70
CA ARG A 306 39.86 -32.74 -13.17
C ARG A 306 39.24 -33.21 -14.48
N PHE A 307 38.11 -33.91 -14.40
CA PHE A 307 37.52 -34.63 -15.53
C PHE A 307 37.41 -33.80 -16.83
N LEU A 308 37.04 -32.52 -16.76
CA LEU A 308 36.94 -31.65 -17.95
C LEU A 308 38.21 -30.81 -18.22
N GLY A 309 39.02 -30.55 -17.19
CA GLY A 309 40.29 -29.82 -17.30
C GLY A 309 41.40 -30.65 -17.95
N ASP A 310 41.43 -31.95 -17.67
CA ASP A 310 42.44 -32.88 -18.17
C ASP A 310 42.15 -33.32 -19.62
N GLN A 311 40.92 -33.10 -20.12
CA GLN A 311 40.51 -33.40 -21.50
C GLN A 311 40.91 -32.33 -22.54
N ARG A 312 41.71 -31.32 -22.16
CA ARG A 312 42.19 -30.21 -23.04
C ARG A 312 41.06 -29.47 -23.77
N LEU A 313 39.88 -29.36 -23.17
CA LEU A 313 38.75 -28.63 -23.74
C LEU A 313 39.03 -27.10 -23.75
N PRO A 314 38.50 -26.35 -24.74
CA PRO A 314 38.68 -24.90 -24.79
C PRO A 314 38.02 -24.22 -23.59
N LEU A 315 38.84 -23.75 -22.63
CA LEU A 315 38.41 -23.18 -21.34
C LEU A 315 37.35 -22.07 -21.48
N GLY A 316 37.40 -21.28 -22.55
CA GLY A 316 36.40 -20.24 -22.80
C GLY A 316 35.01 -20.80 -23.11
N ARG A 317 34.91 -21.81 -23.99
CA ARG A 317 33.62 -22.44 -24.31
C ARG A 317 33.06 -23.25 -23.14
N LEU A 318 33.95 -23.91 -22.40
CA LEU A 318 33.59 -24.61 -21.17
C LEU A 318 33.02 -23.65 -20.11
N TRP A 319 33.67 -22.48 -19.92
CA TRP A 319 33.18 -21.43 -19.03
C TRP A 319 31.77 -20.99 -19.43
N VAL A 320 31.54 -20.64 -20.71
CA VAL A 320 30.21 -20.21 -21.20
C VAL A 320 29.16 -21.30 -20.97
N ALA A 321 29.47 -22.56 -21.33
CA ALA A 321 28.53 -23.67 -21.16
C ALA A 321 28.17 -23.91 -19.69
N LYS A 322 29.17 -23.92 -18.78
CA LYS A 322 28.91 -24.12 -17.34
C LYS A 322 28.15 -22.97 -16.71
N VAL A 323 28.53 -21.72 -17.03
CA VAL A 323 27.81 -20.53 -16.55
C VAL A 323 26.38 -20.54 -17.05
N GLY A 324 26.17 -20.75 -18.35
CA GLY A 324 24.84 -20.76 -18.97
C GLY A 324 23.92 -21.86 -18.42
N VAL A 325 24.42 -23.10 -18.28
CA VAL A 325 23.63 -24.21 -17.72
C VAL A 325 23.26 -23.95 -16.25
N ARG A 326 24.21 -23.49 -15.43
CA ARG A 326 23.95 -23.26 -13.99
C ARG A 326 23.07 -22.03 -13.75
N PHE A 327 23.23 -20.98 -14.56
CA PHE A 327 22.34 -19.82 -14.53
C PHE A 327 20.93 -20.20 -14.98
N GLY A 328 20.79 -20.98 -16.06
CA GLY A 328 19.49 -21.50 -16.50
C GLY A 328 18.79 -22.33 -15.42
N ILE A 329 19.53 -23.18 -14.71
CA ILE A 329 19.01 -23.92 -13.54
C ILE A 329 18.55 -22.96 -12.44
N ALA A 330 19.31 -21.89 -12.16
CA ALA A 330 18.94 -20.88 -11.16
C ALA A 330 17.65 -20.13 -11.53
N VAL A 331 17.49 -19.75 -12.80
CA VAL A 331 16.28 -19.10 -13.32
C VAL A 331 15.08 -20.04 -13.21
N VAL A 332 15.21 -21.30 -13.63
CA VAL A 332 14.13 -22.29 -13.50
C VAL A 332 13.76 -22.49 -12.03
N ALA A 333 14.74 -22.58 -11.13
CA ALA A 333 14.49 -22.68 -9.70
C ALA A 333 13.75 -21.44 -9.15
N ALA A 334 14.14 -20.23 -9.54
CA ALA A 334 13.44 -19.00 -9.14
C ALA A 334 11.99 -18.97 -9.66
N LEU A 335 11.75 -19.42 -10.90
CA LEU A 335 10.38 -19.55 -11.44
C LEU A 335 9.56 -20.61 -10.68
N LEU A 336 10.17 -21.72 -10.26
CA LEU A 336 9.50 -22.73 -9.42
C LEU A 336 9.18 -22.21 -8.02
N VAL A 337 10.03 -21.34 -7.45
CA VAL A 337 9.72 -20.62 -6.20
C VAL A 337 8.54 -19.68 -6.40
N LEU A 338 8.45 -18.99 -7.54
CA LEU A 338 7.36 -18.05 -7.84
C LEU A 338 6.03 -18.75 -8.18
N ALA A 339 6.09 -19.98 -8.69
CA ALA A 339 4.94 -20.67 -9.28
C ALA A 339 3.72 -20.78 -8.34
N PRO A 340 3.83 -21.12 -7.04
CA PRO A 340 2.66 -21.16 -6.16
C PRO A 340 1.97 -19.81 -6.00
N SER A 341 2.75 -18.74 -5.79
CA SER A 341 2.24 -17.36 -5.72
C SER A 341 1.60 -16.91 -7.03
N PHE A 342 2.19 -17.29 -8.17
CA PHE A 342 1.63 -17.02 -9.49
C PHE A 342 0.28 -17.72 -9.71
N VAL A 343 0.17 -19.00 -9.35
CA VAL A 343 -1.08 -19.78 -9.47
C VAL A 343 -2.15 -19.24 -8.52
N ALA A 344 -1.78 -18.90 -7.28
CA ALA A 344 -2.71 -18.30 -6.32
C ALA A 344 -3.23 -16.93 -6.79
N ALA A 345 -2.34 -16.10 -7.37
CA ALA A 345 -2.75 -14.85 -7.99
C ALA A 345 -3.72 -15.08 -9.15
N LEU A 346 -3.44 -16.03 -10.04
CA LEU A 346 -4.31 -16.37 -11.18
C LEU A 346 -5.69 -16.88 -10.75
N ALA A 347 -5.76 -17.66 -9.66
CA ALA A 347 -7.00 -18.20 -9.12
C ALA A 347 -7.90 -17.15 -8.43
N ASN A 348 -7.31 -16.05 -7.95
CA ASN A 348 -8.01 -14.98 -7.23
C ASN A 348 -8.42 -13.77 -8.12
N ILE A 349 -8.17 -13.82 -9.43
CA ILE A 349 -8.64 -12.78 -10.35
C ILE A 349 -10.15 -12.97 -10.53
N SER A 350 -10.97 -12.16 -9.84
CA SER A 350 -12.43 -12.16 -10.00
C SER A 350 -12.85 -11.75 -11.42
N GLU A 351 -13.95 -12.32 -11.92
CA GLU A 351 -14.51 -12.03 -13.26
C GLU A 351 -14.88 -10.54 -13.47
N SER A 352 -15.17 -9.78 -12.41
CA SER A 352 -15.52 -8.34 -12.50
C SER A 352 -14.36 -7.42 -12.93
N ARG A 353 -13.11 -7.88 -12.86
CA ARG A 353 -11.90 -7.06 -13.05
C ARG A 353 -11.34 -7.01 -14.47
N TRP A 354 -11.85 -7.82 -15.38
CA TRP A 354 -11.46 -7.74 -16.80
C TRP A 354 -11.90 -6.43 -17.48
N ASN A 355 -12.88 -5.72 -16.90
CA ASN A 355 -13.49 -4.54 -17.51
C ASN A 355 -12.89 -3.18 -17.09
N TYR A 356 -12.00 -3.14 -16.08
CA TYR A 356 -11.32 -1.91 -15.64
C TYR A 356 -9.84 -2.18 -15.32
N PRO A 357 -8.94 -2.14 -16.32
CA PRO A 357 -7.51 -2.28 -16.11
C PRO A 357 -6.94 -0.96 -15.61
N GLU A 358 -7.15 -0.62 -14.35
CA GLU A 358 -6.36 0.46 -13.74
C GLU A 358 -4.99 -0.10 -13.38
N GLY A 359 -3.91 0.46 -13.96
CA GLY A 359 -2.48 0.23 -13.62
C GLY A 359 -1.73 -0.88 -14.40
N GLU A 360 -0.50 -0.59 -14.87
CA GLU A 360 0.32 -1.50 -15.71
C GLU A 360 0.82 -2.78 -14.98
N TYR A 361 0.83 -2.81 -13.64
CA TYR A 361 1.51 -3.87 -12.86
C TYR A 361 0.62 -4.63 -11.85
N HIS A 362 -0.71 -4.58 -11.97
CA HIS A 362 -1.64 -5.15 -10.98
C HIS A 362 -1.51 -6.66 -10.79
N PHE A 363 -1.14 -7.42 -11.82
CA PHE A 363 -0.91 -8.85 -11.68
C PHE A 363 0.25 -9.13 -10.72
N PHE A 364 1.32 -8.33 -10.77
CA PHE A 364 2.48 -8.47 -9.90
C PHE A 364 2.14 -8.18 -8.43
N ALA A 365 1.23 -7.22 -8.19
CA ALA A 365 0.69 -6.90 -6.85
C ALA A 365 0.00 -8.11 -6.21
N HIS A 366 -0.74 -8.89 -7.01
CA HIS A 366 -1.40 -10.09 -6.53
C HIS A 366 -0.42 -11.23 -6.26
N VAL A 367 0.63 -11.39 -7.08
CA VAL A 367 1.68 -12.40 -6.87
C VAL A 367 2.43 -12.17 -5.56
N PHE A 368 2.74 -10.92 -5.24
CA PHE A 368 3.51 -10.58 -4.03
C PHE A 368 2.64 -10.17 -2.83
N HIS A 369 1.32 -10.30 -2.93
CA HIS A 369 0.36 -9.81 -1.93
C HIS A 369 0.68 -8.38 -1.46
N SER A 370 1.16 -7.53 -2.37
CA SER A 370 1.70 -6.20 -2.06
C SER A 370 0.85 -5.12 -2.70
N ASN A 371 0.68 -3.99 -2.00
CA ASN A 371 -0.23 -2.93 -2.44
C ASN A 371 0.50 -1.70 -2.98
N ILE A 372 1.51 -1.22 -2.27
CA ILE A 372 2.23 0.03 -2.61
C ILE A 372 3.51 -0.28 -3.40
N LEU A 373 4.26 -1.30 -2.99
CA LEU A 373 5.62 -1.52 -3.49
C LEU A 373 5.69 -1.93 -4.96
N VAL A 374 4.63 -2.52 -5.49
CA VAL A 374 4.57 -2.97 -6.88
C VAL A 374 4.44 -1.81 -7.87
N ASP A 375 3.77 -0.73 -7.48
CA ASP A 375 3.66 0.45 -8.32
C ASP A 375 4.96 1.29 -8.31
N LEU A 376 5.85 1.02 -7.35
CA LEU A 376 7.11 1.75 -7.16
C LEU A 376 8.34 0.97 -7.64
N CYS A 377 8.36 -0.34 -7.44
CA CYS A 377 9.51 -1.19 -7.77
C CYS A 377 9.37 -1.74 -9.20
N PRO A 378 10.33 -1.50 -10.11
CA PRO A 378 10.33 -2.14 -11.42
C PRO A 378 10.32 -3.68 -11.26
N PRO A 379 9.26 -4.40 -11.72
CA PRO A 379 9.08 -5.81 -11.39
C PRO A 379 10.25 -6.69 -11.80
N LEU A 380 10.83 -6.41 -12.98
CA LEU A 380 11.97 -7.16 -13.48
C LEU A 380 13.20 -7.02 -12.58
N LEU A 381 13.46 -5.83 -12.03
CA LEU A 381 14.59 -5.61 -11.12
C LEU A 381 14.36 -6.32 -9.79
N PHE A 382 13.16 -6.20 -9.22
CA PHE A 382 12.81 -6.90 -7.98
C PHE A 382 12.96 -8.42 -8.12
N LEU A 383 12.51 -8.99 -9.25
CA LEU A 383 12.59 -10.43 -9.52
C LEU A 383 14.02 -10.94 -9.72
N SER A 384 14.89 -10.14 -10.35
CA SER A 384 16.19 -10.64 -10.83
C SER A 384 17.41 -10.18 -10.03
N LEU A 385 17.33 -9.05 -9.31
CA LEU A 385 18.42 -8.46 -8.50
C LEU A 385 19.12 -9.53 -7.63
N TRP A 386 18.36 -10.15 -6.75
CA TRP A 386 18.85 -11.07 -5.71
C TRP A 386 19.49 -12.32 -6.32
N LEU A 387 18.82 -12.90 -7.31
CA LEU A 387 19.29 -14.08 -8.04
C LEU A 387 20.63 -13.82 -8.75
N VAL A 388 20.74 -12.68 -9.45
CA VAL A 388 21.93 -12.32 -10.23
C VAL A 388 23.12 -12.02 -9.31
N TYR A 389 22.91 -11.25 -8.24
CA TYR A 389 23.96 -10.95 -7.24
C TYR A 389 24.45 -12.22 -6.54
N GLY A 390 23.52 -13.09 -6.12
CA GLY A 390 23.84 -14.39 -5.52
C GLY A 390 24.62 -15.28 -6.48
N PHE A 391 24.18 -15.41 -7.73
CA PHE A 391 24.84 -16.24 -8.74
C PHE A 391 26.25 -15.77 -9.06
N CYS A 392 26.45 -14.48 -9.33
CA CYS A 392 27.77 -13.95 -9.72
C CYS A 392 28.77 -14.04 -8.56
N SER A 393 28.34 -13.72 -7.34
CA SER A 393 29.18 -13.84 -6.13
C SER A 393 29.50 -15.29 -5.82
N GLY A 394 28.48 -16.17 -5.84
CA GLY A 394 28.65 -17.61 -5.66
C GLY A 394 29.66 -18.18 -6.66
N TYR A 395 29.55 -17.80 -7.92
CA TYR A 395 30.45 -18.26 -8.98
C TYR A 395 31.89 -17.80 -8.76
N LEU A 396 32.10 -16.54 -8.38
CA LEU A 396 33.43 -16.02 -8.05
C LEU A 396 34.07 -16.78 -6.88
N PHE A 397 33.37 -16.88 -5.76
CA PHE A 397 33.91 -17.53 -4.57
C PHE A 397 34.03 -19.05 -4.72
N GLY A 398 33.18 -19.68 -5.54
CA GLY A 398 33.31 -21.09 -5.92
C GLY A 398 34.57 -21.38 -6.73
N LEU A 399 35.12 -20.39 -7.45
CA LEU A 399 36.43 -20.50 -8.09
C LEU A 399 37.58 -20.22 -7.11
N LEU A 400 37.42 -19.27 -6.18
CA LEU A 400 38.48 -18.86 -5.26
C LEU A 400 38.73 -19.90 -4.14
N PHE A 401 37.67 -20.51 -3.61
CA PHE A 401 37.75 -21.46 -2.49
C PHE A 401 37.61 -22.90 -2.97
N ARG A 402 38.42 -23.81 -2.40
CA ARG A 402 38.33 -25.26 -2.64
C ARG A 402 37.21 -25.95 -1.87
N HIS A 403 36.84 -25.40 -0.71
CA HIS A 403 35.75 -25.90 0.11
C HIS A 403 34.45 -25.18 -0.22
N GLY A 404 33.45 -25.93 -0.68
CA GLY A 404 32.15 -25.39 -1.09
C GLY A 404 31.42 -24.62 0.03
N LEU A 405 31.55 -25.05 1.28
CA LEU A 405 30.96 -24.34 2.42
C LEU A 405 31.56 -22.94 2.61
N ALA A 406 32.90 -22.83 2.56
CA ALA A 406 33.57 -21.53 2.65
C ALA A 406 33.16 -20.62 1.49
N ALA A 407 33.14 -21.15 0.26
CA ALA A 407 32.67 -20.41 -0.91
C ALA A 407 31.25 -19.86 -0.72
N GLY A 408 30.32 -20.68 -0.22
CA GLY A 408 28.95 -20.27 0.04
C GLY A 408 28.82 -19.17 1.09
N VAL A 409 29.53 -19.28 2.22
CA VAL A 409 29.48 -18.28 3.30
C VAL A 409 30.02 -16.92 2.84
N PHE A 410 31.18 -16.88 2.19
CA PHE A 410 31.74 -15.62 1.67
C PHE A 410 30.89 -15.03 0.54
N ALA A 411 30.30 -15.87 -0.31
CA ALA A 411 29.38 -15.43 -1.34
C ALA A 411 28.12 -14.80 -0.74
N LEU A 412 27.47 -15.46 0.21
CA LEU A 412 26.28 -14.93 0.90
C LEU A 412 26.57 -13.59 1.57
N PHE A 413 27.67 -13.49 2.33
CA PHE A 413 28.04 -12.23 2.97
C PHE A 413 28.22 -11.09 1.94
N THR A 414 28.95 -11.36 0.86
CA THR A 414 29.26 -10.36 -0.16
C THR A 414 28.03 -9.95 -0.96
N CYS A 415 27.21 -10.90 -1.43
CA CYS A 415 26.02 -10.58 -2.21
C CYS A 415 24.93 -9.92 -1.36
N SER A 416 24.75 -10.33 -0.10
CA SER A 416 23.79 -9.67 0.81
C SER A 416 24.17 -8.22 1.05
N LEU A 417 25.45 -7.92 1.36
CA LEU A 417 25.91 -6.55 1.57
C LEU A 417 25.72 -5.69 0.32
N THR A 418 26.16 -6.19 -0.84
CA THR A 418 26.14 -5.41 -2.09
C THR A 418 24.74 -5.28 -2.70
N ALA A 419 23.87 -6.27 -2.55
CA ALA A 419 22.47 -6.16 -2.97
C ALA A 419 21.67 -5.26 -2.04
N ALA A 420 21.93 -5.29 -0.73
CA ALA A 420 21.23 -4.46 0.27
C ALA A 420 21.41 -2.95 0.04
N LEU A 421 22.54 -2.51 -0.52
CA LEU A 421 22.78 -1.11 -0.88
C LEU A 421 21.74 -0.55 -1.87
N TRP A 422 21.12 -1.41 -2.66
CA TRP A 422 20.11 -1.01 -3.63
C TRP A 422 18.69 -0.97 -3.05
N ILE A 423 18.45 -1.50 -1.83
CA ILE A 423 17.12 -1.54 -1.22
C ILE A 423 16.48 -0.14 -1.15
N PRO A 424 17.16 0.91 -0.61
CA PRO A 424 16.54 2.23 -0.52
C PRO A 424 16.11 2.77 -1.89
N SER A 425 16.97 2.60 -2.91
CA SER A 425 16.71 3.07 -4.27
C SER A 425 15.67 2.23 -5.00
N LEU A 426 15.54 0.94 -4.66
CA LEU A 426 14.52 0.05 -5.21
C LEU A 426 13.14 0.44 -4.66
N LEU A 427 13.04 0.69 -3.34
CA LEU A 427 11.81 1.13 -2.68
C LEU A 427 11.46 2.59 -3.01
N GLY A 428 12.45 3.44 -3.29
CA GLY A 428 12.26 4.83 -3.70
C GLY A 428 11.78 5.03 -5.15
N GLY A 429 11.83 3.98 -5.98
CA GLY A 429 11.40 3.99 -7.39
C GLY A 429 12.42 4.64 -8.35
N GLY A 430 12.31 4.31 -9.64
CA GLY A 430 13.16 4.86 -10.71
C GLY A 430 14.58 4.31 -10.83
N LEU A 431 14.85 3.18 -10.17
CA LEU A 431 16.13 2.50 -10.30
C LEU A 431 16.31 1.88 -11.69
N HIS A 432 17.46 2.13 -12.34
CA HIS A 432 17.74 1.59 -13.67
C HIS A 432 18.53 0.27 -13.61
N ALA A 433 18.26 -0.63 -14.57
CA ALA A 433 18.92 -1.93 -14.67
C ALA A 433 20.45 -1.85 -14.79
N TRP A 434 20.98 -0.84 -15.48
CA TRP A 434 22.42 -0.68 -15.68
C TRP A 434 23.16 -0.29 -14.39
N GLN A 435 22.52 0.44 -13.47
CA GLN A 435 23.10 0.78 -12.17
C GLN A 435 23.29 -0.49 -11.34
N VAL A 436 22.27 -1.35 -11.37
CA VAL A 436 22.17 -2.56 -10.56
C VAL A 436 23.03 -3.70 -11.10
N PHE A 437 23.00 -3.97 -12.42
CA PHE A 437 23.65 -5.16 -12.99
C PHE A 437 25.10 -4.95 -13.45
N GLY A 438 25.60 -3.71 -13.43
CA GLY A 438 27.02 -3.43 -13.71
C GLY A 438 27.99 -4.20 -12.81
N PRO A 439 27.87 -4.16 -11.47
CA PRO A 439 28.78 -4.87 -10.57
C PRO A 439 28.75 -6.41 -10.75
N PRO A 440 27.59 -7.09 -10.80
CA PRO A 440 27.54 -8.53 -11.13
C PRO A 440 28.18 -8.88 -12.47
N PHE A 441 28.00 -8.04 -13.50
CA PHE A 441 28.62 -8.24 -14.81
C PHE A 441 30.15 -8.15 -14.73
N LEU A 442 30.69 -7.17 -13.99
CA LEU A 442 32.13 -7.05 -13.74
C LEU A 442 32.69 -8.28 -12.98
N LEU A 443 31.96 -8.80 -12.00
CA LEU A 443 32.34 -10.03 -11.28
C LEU A 443 32.38 -11.24 -12.23
N LEU A 444 31.40 -11.37 -13.14
CA LEU A 444 31.42 -12.44 -14.16
C LEU A 444 32.62 -12.30 -15.11
N ILE A 445 32.96 -11.09 -15.57
CA ILE A 445 34.16 -10.87 -16.39
C ILE A 445 35.42 -11.26 -15.60
N ALA A 446 35.51 -10.88 -14.33
CA ALA A 446 36.64 -11.26 -13.47
C ALA A 446 36.79 -12.79 -13.43
N THR A 447 35.69 -13.52 -13.27
CA THR A 447 35.73 -15.00 -13.23
C THR A 447 36.23 -15.63 -14.53
N ARG A 448 35.92 -15.02 -15.69
CA ARG A 448 36.41 -15.47 -17.00
C ARG A 448 37.92 -15.32 -17.12
N LEU A 449 38.52 -14.33 -16.49
CA LEU A 449 39.98 -14.10 -16.45
C LEU A 449 40.68 -15.03 -15.45
N LEU A 450 39.97 -15.44 -14.39
CA LEU A 450 40.46 -16.40 -13.39
C LEU A 450 40.53 -17.83 -13.92
N MET A 451 39.87 -18.16 -15.03
CA MET A 451 39.87 -19.53 -15.59
C MET A 451 41.26 -20.10 -15.89
N ARG A 452 42.19 -19.27 -16.40
CA ARG A 452 43.56 -19.69 -16.70
C ARG A 452 44.37 -20.03 -15.42
N PRO A 453 44.50 -19.12 -14.43
CA PRO A 453 45.18 -19.45 -13.18
C PRO A 453 44.48 -20.55 -12.38
N TRP A 454 43.15 -20.65 -12.45
CA TRP A 454 42.36 -21.74 -11.87
C TRP A 454 42.72 -23.10 -12.48
N ALA A 455 42.74 -23.20 -13.81
CA ALA A 455 43.12 -24.42 -14.52
C ALA A 455 44.57 -24.84 -14.21
N ALA A 456 45.48 -23.89 -14.02
CA ALA A 456 46.87 -24.12 -13.63
C ALA A 456 47.08 -24.41 -12.13
N GLY A 457 46.03 -24.39 -11.31
CA GLY A 457 46.12 -24.62 -9.86
C GLY A 457 46.79 -23.49 -9.06
N ARG A 458 47.03 -22.32 -9.67
CA ARG A 458 47.77 -21.18 -9.11
C ARG A 458 46.86 -20.03 -8.65
N ILE A 459 45.72 -20.36 -8.06
CA ILE A 459 44.70 -19.38 -7.64
C ILE A 459 45.21 -18.53 -6.48
N ALA A 460 45.86 -19.13 -5.48
CA ALA A 460 46.51 -18.43 -4.38
C ALA A 460 47.87 -17.87 -4.81
N SER A 461 47.87 -16.93 -5.76
CA SER A 461 49.07 -16.23 -6.24
C SER A 461 48.85 -14.73 -6.26
N TRP A 462 49.91 -13.95 -6.07
CA TRP A 462 49.89 -12.49 -6.20
C TRP A 462 49.32 -12.04 -7.54
N THR A 463 49.60 -12.78 -8.62
CA THR A 463 49.04 -12.53 -9.95
C THR A 463 47.52 -12.64 -10.02
N THR A 464 46.90 -13.48 -9.20
CA THR A 464 45.44 -13.57 -9.10
C THR A 464 44.86 -12.34 -8.40
N ALA A 465 45.49 -11.90 -7.30
CA ALA A 465 45.08 -10.71 -6.57
C ALA A 465 45.14 -9.47 -7.48
N VAL A 466 46.28 -9.24 -8.14
CA VAL A 466 46.47 -8.11 -9.08
C VAL A 466 45.44 -8.11 -10.22
N ARG A 467 45.02 -9.29 -10.70
CA ARG A 467 43.98 -9.40 -11.75
C ARG A 467 42.58 -9.13 -11.24
N LEU A 468 42.29 -9.38 -9.97
CA LEU A 468 40.96 -9.21 -9.38
C LEU A 468 40.73 -7.79 -8.88
N THR A 469 41.75 -7.16 -8.29
CA THR A 469 41.71 -5.79 -7.75
C THR A 469 41.01 -4.77 -8.68
N PRO A 470 41.34 -4.65 -9.98
CA PRO A 470 40.69 -3.66 -10.84
C PRO A 470 39.18 -3.89 -10.99
N PHE A 471 38.70 -5.15 -11.01
CA PHE A 471 37.27 -5.44 -11.11
C PHE A 471 36.52 -5.12 -9.82
N VAL A 472 37.15 -5.36 -8.67
CA VAL A 472 36.57 -4.98 -7.37
C VAL A 472 36.49 -3.46 -7.26
N VAL A 473 37.57 -2.75 -7.60
CA VAL A 473 37.60 -1.27 -7.61
C VAL A 473 36.56 -0.71 -8.58
N LEU A 474 36.48 -1.23 -9.81
CA LEU A 474 35.48 -0.81 -10.79
C LEU A 474 34.05 -1.10 -10.32
N ALA A 475 33.80 -2.24 -9.67
CA ALA A 475 32.49 -2.57 -9.11
C ALA A 475 32.10 -1.60 -7.99
N CYS A 476 33.03 -1.27 -7.08
CA CYS A 476 32.80 -0.27 -6.03
C CYS A 476 32.54 1.12 -6.62
N LEU A 477 33.33 1.55 -7.61
CA LEU A 477 33.14 2.81 -8.32
C LEU A 477 31.81 2.84 -9.09
N TRP A 478 31.38 1.71 -9.64
CA TRP A 478 30.10 1.59 -10.33
C TRP A 478 28.92 1.74 -9.36
N ILE A 479 28.99 1.12 -8.19
CA ILE A 479 27.97 1.28 -7.14
C ILE A 479 27.93 2.75 -6.70
N ALA A 480 29.08 3.34 -6.36
CA ALA A 480 29.16 4.74 -5.93
C ALA A 480 28.65 5.70 -7.03
N GLY A 481 29.05 5.50 -8.28
CA GLY A 481 28.60 6.29 -9.43
C GLY A 481 27.12 6.09 -9.72
N GLY A 482 26.59 4.87 -9.54
CA GLY A 482 25.17 4.57 -9.67
C GLY A 482 24.32 5.27 -8.62
N LEU A 483 24.73 5.23 -7.35
CA LEU A 483 24.08 5.95 -6.25
C LEU A 483 24.21 7.47 -6.40
N TRP A 484 25.36 7.97 -6.87
CA TRP A 484 25.54 9.39 -7.19
C TRP A 484 24.63 9.84 -8.33
N TYR A 485 24.51 9.01 -9.38
CA TYR A 485 23.62 9.27 -10.50
C TYR A 485 22.15 9.38 -10.08
N ARG A 486 21.70 8.65 -9.05
CA ARG A 486 20.33 8.77 -8.51
C ARG A 486 19.98 10.21 -8.14
N VAL A 487 20.94 10.97 -7.61
CA VAL A 487 20.74 12.37 -7.26
C VAL A 487 20.84 13.28 -8.49
N LEU A 488 21.81 13.02 -9.38
CA LEU A 488 22.04 13.80 -10.60
C LEU A 488 20.97 13.64 -11.68
N GLU A 489 20.27 12.52 -11.67
CA GLU A 489 19.12 12.21 -12.51
C GLU A 489 18.07 13.33 -12.50
N ILE A 490 17.89 13.95 -11.32
CA ILE A 490 16.93 15.03 -11.13
C ILE A 490 17.66 16.38 -11.30
N PRO A 491 17.11 17.31 -12.12
CA PRO A 491 17.65 18.65 -12.26
C PRO A 491 17.83 19.33 -10.91
N ASN A 492 18.98 19.99 -10.71
CA ASN A 492 19.22 20.78 -9.52
C ASN A 492 18.63 22.18 -9.73
N VAL A 493 17.52 22.48 -9.06
CA VAL A 493 16.82 23.76 -9.14
C VAL A 493 17.06 24.54 -7.85
N SER A 494 17.40 25.81 -7.97
CA SER A 494 17.58 26.68 -6.80
C SER A 494 16.21 27.09 -6.24
N PRO A 495 16.04 27.11 -4.90
CA PRO A 495 14.80 27.55 -4.28
C PRO A 495 14.45 28.97 -4.72
N LYS A 496 13.23 29.18 -5.21
CA LYS A 496 12.68 30.52 -5.52
C LYS A 496 11.94 31.09 -4.32
N ILE A 497 11.32 30.23 -3.52
CA ILE A 497 10.53 30.60 -2.34
C ILE A 497 11.34 30.26 -1.08
N ASP A 498 11.54 31.26 -0.23
CA ASP A 498 12.10 31.06 1.11
C ASP A 498 10.99 30.60 2.07
N LEU A 499 10.89 29.29 2.24
CA LEU A 499 9.86 28.66 3.08
C LEU A 499 10.03 28.97 4.57
N ASP A 500 11.26 29.22 5.04
CA ASP A 500 11.52 29.57 6.43
C ASP A 500 11.09 31.01 6.73
N ALA A 501 11.40 31.93 5.81
CA ALA A 501 10.89 33.30 5.86
C ALA A 501 9.36 33.33 5.77
N PHE A 502 8.77 32.50 4.90
CA PHE A 502 7.32 32.38 4.79
C PHE A 502 6.69 31.85 6.09
N ARG A 503 7.25 30.78 6.67
CA ARG A 503 6.81 30.23 7.98
C ARG A 503 6.83 31.28 9.08
N ALA A 504 7.86 32.14 9.11
CA ALA A 504 7.97 33.22 10.08
C ALA A 504 6.97 34.37 9.84
N SER A 505 6.44 34.50 8.62
CA SER A 505 5.43 35.52 8.27
C SER A 505 4.00 35.14 8.67
N LEU A 506 3.73 33.84 8.90
CA LEU A 506 2.41 33.36 9.32
C LEU A 506 2.10 33.81 10.76
N PRO A 507 0.86 34.23 11.09
CA PRO A 507 0.48 34.61 12.45
C PRO A 507 0.57 33.41 13.39
N THR A 508 1.06 33.60 14.62
CA THR A 508 1.06 32.49 15.60
C THR A 508 -0.38 32.12 15.98
N PRO A 509 -0.65 30.90 16.49
CA PRO A 509 -1.98 30.56 16.93
C PRO A 509 -2.56 31.62 17.86
N GLU A 510 -1.80 32.10 18.85
CA GLU A 510 -2.24 33.14 19.80
C GLU A 510 -2.65 34.46 19.12
N GLN A 511 -2.04 34.79 17.98
CA GLN A 511 -2.32 36.00 17.20
C GLN A 511 -3.53 35.82 16.28
N ASP A 512 -3.90 34.58 15.93
CA ASP A 512 -5.06 34.23 15.11
C ASP A 512 -6.24 33.72 15.96
N GLU A 513 -6.82 34.59 16.80
CA GLU A 513 -8.07 34.25 17.49
C GLU A 513 -9.27 34.18 16.52
N GLY A 514 -9.30 35.04 15.50
CA GLY A 514 -10.39 35.13 14.53
C GLY A 514 -10.56 33.87 13.68
N GLY A 515 -9.50 33.43 12.99
CA GLY A 515 -9.52 32.26 12.11
C GLY A 515 -9.87 30.97 12.87
N ARG A 516 -9.20 30.73 14.01
CA ARG A 516 -9.51 29.58 14.88
C ARG A 516 -10.96 29.54 15.37
N LEU A 517 -11.56 30.68 15.69
CA LEU A 517 -12.97 30.73 16.11
C LEU A 517 -13.90 30.42 14.93
N PHE A 518 -13.62 30.91 13.72
CA PHE A 518 -14.36 30.53 12.52
C PHE A 518 -14.27 29.02 12.24
N HIS A 519 -13.06 28.47 12.23
CA HIS A 519 -12.83 27.04 12.03
C HIS A 519 -13.57 26.19 13.07
N SER A 520 -13.43 26.55 14.35
CA SER A 520 -14.11 25.84 15.45
C SER A 520 -15.64 25.95 15.35
N ALA A 521 -16.17 27.11 14.92
CA ALA A 521 -17.61 27.28 14.74
C ALA A 521 -18.15 26.42 13.60
N CYS A 522 -17.43 26.26 12.49
CA CYS A 522 -17.83 25.36 11.40
C CYS A 522 -17.90 23.88 11.85
N LEU A 523 -16.97 23.44 12.71
CA LEU A 523 -17.04 22.10 13.31
C LEU A 523 -18.24 21.96 14.26
N ARG A 524 -18.47 22.94 15.14
CA ARG A 524 -19.62 22.93 16.07
C ARG A 524 -20.97 23.01 15.36
N PHE A 525 -21.03 23.70 14.23
CA PHE A 525 -22.20 23.71 13.36
C PHE A 525 -22.54 22.30 12.88
N TRP A 526 -21.53 21.54 12.44
CA TRP A 526 -21.72 20.18 11.97
C TRP A 526 -22.16 19.22 13.07
N ASP A 527 -21.55 19.31 14.25
CA ASP A 527 -21.96 18.54 15.44
C ASP A 527 -23.46 18.75 15.74
N GLN A 528 -23.91 20.02 15.72
CA GLN A 528 -25.30 20.38 15.96
C GLN A 528 -26.23 19.90 14.83
N HIS A 529 -25.78 20.03 13.58
CA HIS A 529 -26.54 19.56 12.41
C HIS A 529 -26.80 18.04 12.50
N LEU A 530 -25.76 17.26 12.78
CA LEU A 530 -25.85 15.81 12.95
C LEU A 530 -26.75 15.43 14.13
N ALA A 531 -26.64 16.13 15.27
CA ALA A 531 -27.48 15.90 16.43
C ALA A 531 -28.97 16.06 16.09
N LEU A 532 -29.33 17.12 15.36
CA LEU A 532 -30.72 17.35 14.91
C LEU A 532 -31.18 16.33 13.88
N GLN A 533 -30.30 15.93 12.96
CA GLN A 533 -30.62 14.89 11.97
C GLN A 533 -30.88 13.53 12.63
N SER A 534 -30.07 13.15 13.63
CA SER A 534 -30.24 11.89 14.37
C SER A 534 -31.58 11.82 15.13
N GLN A 535 -32.09 12.96 15.61
CA GLN A 535 -33.38 13.06 16.30
C GLN A 535 -34.58 12.93 15.34
N GLN A 536 -34.37 13.15 14.03
CA GLN A 536 -35.40 13.08 13.01
C GLN A 536 -35.55 11.68 12.39
N MET A 537 -34.60 10.76 12.60
CA MET A 537 -34.68 9.38 12.09
C MET A 537 -35.53 8.47 13.01
N PRO A 538 -36.47 7.68 12.48
CA PRO A 538 -37.29 6.78 13.29
C PRO A 538 -36.47 5.64 13.93
N GLN A 539 -36.69 5.39 15.23
CA GLN A 539 -36.12 4.26 15.96
C GLN A 539 -36.64 2.93 15.39
N GLY A 540 -35.88 2.29 14.50
CA GLY A 540 -36.27 1.00 13.90
C GLY A 540 -35.34 0.47 12.80
N VAL A 541 -34.44 1.29 12.25
CA VAL A 541 -33.42 0.80 11.32
C VAL A 541 -32.23 0.27 12.13
N ALA A 542 -32.02 -1.04 12.12
CA ALA A 542 -30.95 -1.70 12.87
C ALA A 542 -29.57 -1.09 12.50
N PRO A 543 -28.66 -0.91 13.48
CA PRO A 543 -27.34 -0.30 13.30
C PRO A 543 -26.33 -1.21 12.56
N GLY A 544 -26.82 -2.14 11.72
CA GLY A 544 -26.01 -3.08 10.93
C GLY A 544 -25.88 -2.71 9.45
N ALA A 545 -26.66 -1.74 8.94
CA ALA A 545 -26.63 -1.32 7.53
C ALA A 545 -25.85 -0.02 7.26
N MET A 546 -25.38 0.67 8.31
CA MET A 546 -24.48 1.84 8.23
C MET A 546 -23.18 1.60 9.04
N GLY A 547 -22.65 0.38 9.00
CA GLY A 547 -21.38 0.06 9.65
C GLY A 547 -20.19 0.57 8.85
N GLY A 548 -19.76 1.80 9.13
CA GLY A 548 -18.51 2.34 8.57
C GLY A 548 -18.08 3.70 9.14
N ALA A 549 -19.04 4.54 9.54
CA ALA A 549 -18.76 5.84 10.13
C ALA A 549 -19.58 5.97 11.40
N MET A 550 -18.96 5.81 12.57
CA MET A 550 -19.35 6.44 13.85
C MET A 550 -18.74 5.68 15.03
N ALA A 551 -17.70 6.26 15.62
CA ALA A 551 -17.44 6.17 17.05
C ALA A 551 -17.13 7.59 17.57
N PRO A 552 -17.61 8.00 18.75
CA PRO A 552 -17.42 9.34 19.27
C PRO A 552 -15.98 9.54 19.75
N VAL A 553 -15.35 10.64 19.36
CA VAL A 553 -14.03 11.05 19.87
C VAL A 553 -14.20 11.67 21.26
N ALA A 554 -13.69 10.99 22.29
CA ALA A 554 -13.52 11.56 23.63
C ALA A 554 -12.32 12.54 23.64
N PRO A 555 -12.34 13.60 24.47
CA PRO A 555 -11.23 14.57 24.50
C PRO A 555 -9.99 13.93 25.15
N GLY A 556 -8.94 13.71 24.36
CA GLY A 556 -7.61 13.34 24.88
C GLY A 556 -6.84 12.22 24.16
N LEU A 557 -7.37 11.63 23.09
CA LEU A 557 -6.67 10.60 22.29
C LEU A 557 -6.81 10.90 20.80
N ALA A 558 -5.69 10.83 20.06
CA ALA A 558 -5.65 11.05 18.62
C ALA A 558 -6.69 10.19 17.88
N PRO A 559 -7.43 10.72 16.90
CA PRO A 559 -8.54 10.03 16.27
C PRO A 559 -8.06 8.87 15.36
N PRO A 560 -8.86 7.79 15.22
CA PRO A 560 -8.57 6.76 14.23
C PRO A 560 -8.79 7.30 12.81
N ALA A 561 -7.78 7.14 11.95
CA ALA A 561 -7.82 7.47 10.54
C ALA A 561 -8.78 6.52 9.80
N GLY A 562 -9.90 7.04 9.30
CA GLY A 562 -10.87 6.26 8.54
C GLY A 562 -12.23 6.92 8.44
N ALA A 563 -12.33 7.99 7.64
CA ALA A 563 -13.60 8.53 7.16
C ALA A 563 -13.36 9.34 5.87
N GLY A 564 -12.80 8.67 4.86
CA GLY A 564 -12.67 9.22 3.50
C GLY A 564 -13.77 8.65 2.62
N GLY A 565 -14.77 9.47 2.31
CA GLY A 565 -15.82 9.13 1.36
C GLY A 565 -16.69 10.34 1.09
N ILE A 566 -16.68 10.82 -0.15
CA ILE A 566 -17.59 11.84 -0.67
C ILE A 566 -19.02 11.23 -0.69
N PRO A 567 -20.01 11.73 0.08
CA PRO A 567 -21.39 11.37 -0.15
C PRO A 567 -21.95 12.36 -1.16
N GLY A 568 -22.01 11.94 -2.42
CA GLY A 568 -22.57 12.80 -3.45
C GLY A 568 -22.44 12.28 -4.88
N MET A 569 -22.57 10.97 -5.13
CA MET A 569 -23.01 10.46 -6.44
C MET A 569 -23.72 9.12 -6.30
N ALA A 570 -24.80 8.99 -7.06
CA ALA A 570 -25.84 7.97 -7.01
C ALA A 570 -25.37 6.52 -7.19
N GLY A 571 -25.97 5.60 -6.43
CA GLY A 571 -25.79 4.16 -6.59
C GLY A 571 -26.65 3.32 -5.65
N LEU A 572 -27.98 3.38 -5.77
CA LEU A 572 -28.87 2.35 -5.22
C LEU A 572 -29.39 1.46 -6.36
N PRO A 573 -29.35 0.12 -6.25
CA PRO A 573 -29.97 -0.76 -7.23
C PRO A 573 -31.50 -0.65 -7.16
N PRO A 574 -32.23 -0.82 -8.28
CA PRO A 574 -33.68 -0.74 -8.26
C PRO A 574 -34.26 -1.94 -7.51
N MET A 575 -34.98 -1.66 -6.42
CA MET A 575 -35.85 -2.63 -5.77
C MET A 575 -37.04 -2.92 -6.68
N LEU A 576 -37.05 -4.12 -7.26
CA LEU A 576 -38.23 -4.70 -7.91
C LEU A 576 -39.21 -5.15 -6.81
N GLY A 577 -40.35 -4.48 -6.72
CA GLY A 577 -41.49 -4.89 -5.90
C GLY A 577 -42.71 -4.07 -6.31
N ALA A 578 -43.70 -4.75 -6.88
CA ALA A 578 -44.96 -4.19 -7.33
C ALA A 578 -45.82 -3.69 -6.15
N ASP A 579 -46.38 -2.49 -6.26
CA ASP A 579 -47.82 -2.23 -6.08
C ASP A 579 -48.15 -0.77 -6.38
N ASP A 580 -49.38 -0.56 -6.86
CA ASP A 580 -49.92 0.70 -7.38
C ASP A 580 -49.93 1.84 -6.35
N GLY A 581 -49.25 2.94 -6.68
CA GLY A 581 -49.31 4.20 -5.95
C GLY A 581 -48.36 5.22 -6.57
N GLN A 582 -48.86 6.42 -6.88
CA GLN A 582 -48.05 7.49 -7.47
C GLN A 582 -46.73 7.72 -6.70
N PRO A 583 -45.62 8.09 -7.39
CA PRO A 583 -44.37 8.38 -6.72
C PRO A 583 -44.52 9.65 -5.88
N VAL A 584 -44.78 9.48 -4.58
CA VAL A 584 -44.55 10.53 -3.60
C VAL A 584 -43.04 10.66 -3.47
N ALA A 585 -42.47 11.78 -3.91
CA ALA A 585 -41.06 12.07 -3.72
C ALA A 585 -40.71 11.92 -2.23
N PRO A 586 -39.56 11.31 -1.88
CA PRO A 586 -39.14 11.21 -0.49
C PRO A 586 -39.06 12.61 0.14
N PRO A 587 -39.33 12.77 1.45
CA PRO A 587 -39.21 14.06 2.11
C PRO A 587 -37.77 14.57 1.98
N LEU A 588 -37.61 15.77 1.40
CA LEU A 588 -36.33 16.45 1.30
C LEU A 588 -35.73 16.64 2.71
N MET A 589 -34.44 16.34 2.88
CA MET A 589 -33.71 16.68 4.12
C MET A 589 -33.75 18.20 4.34
N GLU A 590 -33.82 18.66 5.60
CA GLU A 590 -34.01 20.09 5.92
C GLU A 590 -32.92 21.01 5.34
N MET A 591 -31.69 20.51 5.17
CA MET A 591 -30.62 21.26 4.49
C MET A 591 -30.93 21.51 3.00
N GLU A 592 -31.53 20.54 2.33
CA GLU A 592 -31.92 20.68 0.91
C GLU A 592 -33.06 21.68 0.75
N ARG A 593 -33.99 21.72 1.73
CA ARG A 593 -35.04 22.73 1.80
C ARG A 593 -34.47 24.13 2.05
N ALA A 594 -33.42 24.25 2.86
CA ALA A 594 -32.70 25.50 3.03
C ALA A 594 -32.03 25.95 1.71
N ARG A 595 -31.37 25.04 0.97
CA ARG A 595 -30.82 25.36 -0.37
C ARG A 595 -31.91 25.82 -1.34
N ASN A 596 -33.06 25.15 -1.34
CA ASN A 596 -34.20 25.55 -2.17
C ASN A 596 -34.71 26.96 -1.78
N ALA A 597 -34.83 27.26 -0.49
CA ALA A 597 -35.21 28.59 0.01
C ALA A 597 -34.18 29.68 -0.34
N LEU A 598 -32.89 29.34 -0.44
CA LEU A 598 -31.86 30.25 -0.94
C LEU A 598 -32.08 30.58 -2.42
N GLU A 599 -32.37 29.57 -3.24
CA GLU A 599 -32.55 29.73 -4.69
C GLU A 599 -33.86 30.45 -5.05
N HIS A 600 -34.96 30.12 -4.37
CA HIS A 600 -36.31 30.56 -4.72
C HIS A 600 -36.90 31.61 -3.76
N GLY A 601 -36.17 31.96 -2.70
CA GLY A 601 -36.65 32.86 -1.64
C GLY A 601 -37.41 32.13 -0.53
N TRP A 602 -37.65 32.83 0.59
CA TRP A 602 -38.28 32.23 1.78
C TRP A 602 -39.72 31.76 1.51
N PRO A 603 -40.03 30.47 1.70
CA PRO A 603 -41.39 29.93 1.53
C PRO A 603 -42.32 30.40 2.67
N ALA A 604 -43.50 30.91 2.32
CA ALA A 604 -44.43 31.49 3.30
C ALA A 604 -45.01 30.49 4.31
N ASP A 605 -45.14 29.21 3.91
CA ASP A 605 -45.86 28.18 4.68
C ASP A 605 -44.92 27.11 5.32
N ASP A 606 -43.61 27.34 5.32
CA ASP A 606 -42.63 26.34 5.77
C ASP A 606 -42.26 26.45 7.26
N HIS A 607 -43.23 26.13 8.11
CA HIS A 607 -43.02 26.14 9.57
C HIS A 607 -41.99 25.12 10.05
N ALA A 608 -41.83 24.00 9.35
CA ALA A 608 -40.88 22.95 9.72
C ALA A 608 -39.43 23.42 9.54
N LEU A 609 -39.13 24.06 8.39
CA LEU A 609 -37.81 24.64 8.13
C LEU A 609 -37.49 25.77 9.12
N ALA A 610 -38.49 26.60 9.45
CA ALA A 610 -38.34 27.67 10.45
C ALA A 610 -37.93 27.13 11.83
N VAL A 611 -38.64 26.10 12.32
CA VAL A 611 -38.35 25.45 13.61
C VAL A 611 -37.00 24.75 13.60
N TRP A 612 -36.64 24.11 12.49
CA TRP A 612 -35.32 23.48 12.34
C TRP A 612 -34.20 24.53 12.38
N LEU A 613 -34.33 25.65 11.68
CA LEU A 613 -33.36 26.75 11.72
C LEU A 613 -33.23 27.34 13.13
N ASP A 614 -34.33 27.53 13.86
CA ASP A 614 -34.30 28.02 15.25
C ASP A 614 -33.50 27.08 16.16
N LYS A 615 -33.73 25.76 16.05
CA LYS A 615 -32.99 24.74 16.82
C LYS A 615 -31.52 24.66 16.44
N LEU A 616 -31.21 24.83 15.14
CA LEU A 616 -29.83 24.82 14.65
C LEU A 616 -29.08 26.06 15.16
N TYR A 617 -29.68 27.25 15.07
CA TYR A 617 -29.08 28.51 15.53
C TYR A 617 -28.96 28.63 17.05
N ALA A 618 -29.66 27.81 17.83
CA ALA A 618 -29.53 27.76 19.28
C ALA A 618 -28.18 27.14 19.75
N GLY A 619 -27.41 26.53 18.84
CA GLY A 619 -26.10 25.95 19.14
C GLY A 619 -25.00 27.00 19.36
N GLU A 620 -23.90 26.58 19.98
CA GLU A 620 -22.76 27.46 20.32
C GLU A 620 -22.03 28.05 19.10
N TRP A 621 -22.18 27.44 17.91
CA TRP A 621 -21.49 27.88 16.69
C TRP A 621 -21.89 29.30 16.26
N ALA A 622 -23.16 29.69 16.39
CA ALA A 622 -23.66 30.99 15.94
C ALA A 622 -23.04 32.18 16.72
N PRO A 623 -23.02 32.19 18.08
CA PRO A 623 -22.33 33.23 18.82
C PRO A 623 -20.81 33.21 18.62
N MET A 624 -20.20 32.05 18.37
CA MET A 624 -18.77 31.95 18.03
C MET A 624 -18.46 32.65 16.69
N LEU A 625 -19.24 32.41 15.63
CA LEU A 625 -19.08 33.10 14.35
C LEU A 625 -19.21 34.61 14.49
N LYS A 626 -20.19 35.07 15.29
CA LYS A 626 -20.38 36.49 15.55
C LYS A 626 -19.16 37.10 16.24
N LYS A 627 -18.65 36.45 17.29
CA LYS A 627 -17.43 36.88 17.97
C LYS A 627 -16.23 36.90 17.01
N ALA A 628 -16.08 35.88 16.17
CA ALA A 628 -15.01 35.80 15.18
C ALA A 628 -15.07 36.95 14.17
N ALA A 629 -16.27 37.32 13.72
CA ALA A 629 -16.48 38.43 12.78
C ALA A 629 -16.14 39.82 13.34
N ASP A 630 -16.02 39.94 14.67
CA ASP A 630 -15.63 41.18 15.36
C ASP A 630 -14.11 41.27 15.60
N LEU A 631 -13.37 40.19 15.33
CA LEU A 631 -11.92 40.13 15.44
C LEU A 631 -11.23 40.45 14.10
N PRO A 632 -9.93 40.80 14.12
CA PRO A 632 -9.14 40.90 12.89
C PRO A 632 -9.20 39.60 12.06
N THR A 633 -9.21 39.74 10.74
CA THR A 633 -9.10 38.60 9.83
C THR A 633 -7.77 37.89 10.06
N GLY A 634 -7.83 36.56 10.14
CA GLY A 634 -6.67 35.68 10.16
C GLY A 634 -7.00 34.36 9.48
N PRO A 635 -5.99 33.52 9.23
CA PRO A 635 -6.10 32.32 8.44
C PRO A 635 -7.08 31.32 9.05
N PHE A 636 -8.00 30.81 8.24
CA PHE A 636 -9.00 29.84 8.68
C PHE A 636 -8.35 28.53 9.16
N ASP A 637 -7.34 28.04 8.45
CA ASP A 637 -6.60 26.82 8.76
C ASP A 637 -5.10 27.11 8.97
N ASP A 638 -4.49 26.45 9.96
CA ASP A 638 -3.05 26.59 10.22
C ASP A 638 -2.23 25.64 9.34
N VAL A 639 -1.61 26.20 8.30
CA VAL A 639 -0.82 25.45 7.31
C VAL A 639 0.51 24.90 7.84
N ARG A 640 0.95 25.28 9.06
CA ARG A 640 2.24 24.84 9.66
C ARG A 640 2.42 23.34 9.76
N ASN A 641 1.33 22.61 10.00
CA ASN A 641 1.36 21.17 10.18
C ASN A 641 0.54 20.43 9.11
N MET A 642 0.05 21.15 8.10
CA MET A 642 -0.73 20.56 7.01
C MET A 642 0.18 19.84 6.03
N THR A 643 -0.21 18.61 5.70
CA THR A 643 0.28 17.84 4.55
C THR A 643 -0.78 17.84 3.45
N ALA A 644 -0.40 17.43 2.24
CA ALA A 644 -1.29 17.38 1.08
C ALA A 644 -2.54 16.50 1.30
N LEU A 645 -2.50 15.58 2.27
CA LEU A 645 -3.60 14.68 2.62
C LEU A 645 -4.27 15.03 3.96
N THR A 646 -3.97 16.20 4.53
CA THR A 646 -4.66 16.64 5.73
C THR A 646 -6.14 16.84 5.41
N LEU A 647 -7.02 16.09 6.08
CA LEU A 647 -8.45 16.30 5.96
C LEU A 647 -8.82 17.66 6.57
N ILE A 648 -9.62 18.42 5.83
CA ILE A 648 -10.09 19.75 6.24
C ILE A 648 -11.62 19.73 6.37
N PRO A 649 -12.18 19.04 7.38
CA PRO A 649 -13.61 18.87 7.52
C PRO A 649 -14.34 20.22 7.72
N ALA A 650 -13.72 21.16 8.45
CA ALA A 650 -14.30 22.48 8.69
C ALA A 650 -14.59 23.25 7.39
N THR A 651 -13.70 23.14 6.40
CA THR A 651 -13.86 23.74 5.07
C THR A 651 -15.10 23.26 4.36
N GLN A 652 -15.42 21.96 4.43
CA GLN A 652 -16.64 21.43 3.80
C GLN A 652 -17.91 22.05 4.41
N TYR A 653 -17.91 22.26 5.74
CA TYR A 653 -19.07 22.77 6.46
C TYR A 653 -19.29 24.29 6.29
N ALA A 654 -18.25 25.04 5.90
CA ALA A 654 -18.35 26.49 5.71
C ALA A 654 -19.41 26.90 4.66
N ARG A 655 -19.60 26.10 3.60
CA ARG A 655 -20.66 26.36 2.60
C ARG A 655 -22.06 26.22 3.20
N ASP A 656 -22.27 25.22 4.02
CA ASP A 656 -23.57 24.96 4.65
C ASP A 656 -23.87 26.00 5.73
N VAL A 657 -22.85 26.45 6.45
CA VAL A 657 -22.94 27.63 7.33
C VAL A 657 -23.39 28.85 6.54
N ALA A 658 -22.83 29.11 5.35
CA ALA A 658 -23.21 30.23 4.50
C ALA A 658 -24.67 30.15 4.03
N VAL A 659 -25.14 28.95 3.64
CA VAL A 659 -26.55 28.72 3.27
C VAL A 659 -27.44 29.04 4.46
N VAL A 660 -27.12 28.52 5.64
CA VAL A 660 -27.90 28.73 6.86
C VAL A 660 -27.91 30.19 7.29
N LEU A 661 -26.79 30.91 7.19
CA LEU A 661 -26.71 32.36 7.45
C LEU A 661 -27.63 33.16 6.51
N ALA A 662 -27.55 32.89 5.20
CA ALA A 662 -28.35 33.58 4.20
C ALA A 662 -29.85 33.30 4.40
N VAL A 663 -30.23 32.03 4.54
CA VAL A 663 -31.63 31.59 4.68
C VAL A 663 -32.21 32.06 6.02
N ARG A 664 -31.43 32.05 7.11
CA ARG A 664 -31.86 32.63 8.39
C ARG A 664 -32.16 34.13 8.26
N GLY A 665 -31.37 34.86 7.48
CA GLY A 665 -31.65 36.27 7.20
C GLY A 665 -32.97 36.45 6.45
N LEU A 666 -33.25 35.61 5.45
CA LEU A 666 -34.51 35.63 4.70
C LEU A 666 -35.73 35.25 5.56
N GLN A 667 -35.58 34.27 6.46
CA GLN A 667 -36.58 33.91 7.46
C GLN A 667 -36.95 35.10 8.35
N ARG A 668 -35.92 35.79 8.87
CA ARG A 668 -36.10 36.93 9.78
C ARG A 668 -36.70 38.13 9.04
N GLN A 669 -36.31 38.38 7.80
CA GLN A 669 -36.98 39.34 6.92
C GLN A 669 -38.47 39.02 6.76
N ALA A 670 -38.83 37.76 6.49
CA ALA A 670 -40.23 37.36 6.39
C ALA A 670 -41.01 37.57 7.71
N ALA A 671 -40.32 37.55 8.86
CA ALA A 671 -40.86 37.88 10.17
C ALA A 671 -40.81 39.38 10.52
N GLY A 672 -40.39 40.26 9.59
CA GLY A 672 -40.35 41.72 9.75
C GLY A 672 -39.02 42.28 10.28
N ASP A 673 -37.99 41.45 10.42
CA ASP A 673 -36.64 41.82 10.88
C ASP A 673 -35.68 41.86 9.68
N ASP A 674 -35.77 42.94 8.89
CA ASP A 674 -34.95 43.15 7.69
C ASP A 674 -33.45 43.29 8.01
N GLU A 675 -33.09 43.69 9.23
CA GLU A 675 -31.72 43.98 9.66
C GLU A 675 -30.90 42.71 9.86
N ALA A 676 -31.55 41.63 10.30
CA ALA A 676 -30.91 40.33 10.55
C ALA A 676 -30.14 39.80 9.35
N TYR A 677 -30.61 40.05 8.12
CA TYR A 677 -29.89 39.63 6.92
C TYR A 677 -28.54 40.36 6.77
N VAL A 678 -28.48 41.66 7.06
CA VAL A 678 -27.27 42.47 6.96
C VAL A 678 -26.21 42.01 7.97
N GLU A 679 -26.62 41.64 9.18
CA GLU A 679 -25.70 41.08 10.19
C GLU A 679 -25.18 39.70 9.78
N ASN A 680 -26.06 38.82 9.28
CA ASN A 680 -25.63 37.51 8.78
C ASN A 680 -24.70 37.62 7.56
N LEU A 681 -24.94 38.61 6.69
CA LEU A 681 -24.05 38.93 5.57
C LEU A 681 -22.68 39.39 6.08
N ARG A 682 -22.62 40.27 7.10
CA ARG A 682 -21.36 40.70 7.71
C ARG A 682 -20.54 39.52 8.23
N ILE A 683 -21.19 38.61 8.97
CA ILE A 683 -20.56 37.41 9.54
C ILE A 683 -20.06 36.49 8.43
N GLY A 684 -20.90 36.21 7.43
CA GLY A 684 -20.55 35.33 6.31
C GLY A 684 -19.41 35.88 5.44
N LEU A 685 -19.40 37.19 5.17
CA LEU A 685 -18.30 37.83 4.43
C LEU A 685 -16.99 37.83 5.25
N ALA A 686 -17.07 37.92 6.59
CA ALA A 686 -15.90 37.78 7.46
C ALA A 686 -15.33 36.35 7.43
N LEU A 687 -16.20 35.33 7.47
CA LEU A 687 -15.81 33.93 7.26
C LEU A 687 -15.15 33.76 5.89
N SER A 688 -15.75 34.30 4.83
CA SER A 688 -15.17 34.26 3.47
C SER A 688 -13.77 34.87 3.41
N ARG A 689 -13.52 35.99 4.10
CA ARG A 689 -12.17 36.60 4.15
C ARG A 689 -11.16 35.71 4.88
N SER A 690 -11.55 35.16 6.04
CA SER A 690 -10.67 34.26 6.81
C SER A 690 -10.27 33.01 6.00
N MET A 691 -11.21 32.47 5.21
CA MET A 691 -10.94 31.32 4.33
C MET A 691 -10.07 31.64 3.11
N ARG A 692 -9.80 32.91 2.82
CA ARG A 692 -8.95 33.37 1.70
C ARG A 692 -7.61 33.95 2.13
N ASP A 693 -7.42 34.15 3.44
CA ASP A 693 -6.24 34.79 3.99
C ASP A 693 -5.20 33.74 4.38
N GLN A 694 -4.12 33.61 3.62
CA GLN A 694 -3.01 32.69 3.90
C GLN A 694 -3.42 31.21 4.11
N THR A 695 -4.44 30.75 3.37
CA THR A 695 -5.01 29.40 3.46
C THR A 695 -4.67 28.51 2.25
N PRO A 696 -4.80 27.17 2.37
CA PRO A 696 -4.74 26.23 1.25
C PRO A 696 -5.71 26.58 0.11
N ALA A 697 -5.39 26.15 -1.12
CA ALA A 697 -6.16 26.55 -2.31
C ALA A 697 -7.62 26.10 -2.24
N ILE A 698 -7.88 24.96 -1.61
CA ILE A 698 -9.24 24.45 -1.41
C ILE A 698 -10.08 25.37 -0.52
N ASP A 699 -9.51 25.93 0.54
CA ASP A 699 -10.21 26.83 1.46
C ASP A 699 -10.50 28.15 0.78
N LEU A 700 -9.56 28.67 0.00
CA LEU A 700 -9.75 29.88 -0.80
C LEU A 700 -10.91 29.71 -1.79
N LEU A 701 -10.96 28.58 -2.52
CA LEU A 701 -12.06 28.26 -3.45
C LEU A 701 -13.39 28.09 -2.72
N VAL A 702 -13.40 27.49 -1.53
CA VAL A 702 -14.60 27.38 -0.71
C VAL A 702 -15.04 28.75 -0.18
N GLY A 703 -14.09 29.59 0.26
CA GLY A 703 -14.34 30.95 0.72
C GLY A 703 -15.00 31.82 -0.35
N ARG A 704 -14.59 31.66 -1.61
CA ARG A 704 -15.28 32.27 -2.76
C ARG A 704 -16.69 31.70 -2.98
N GLY A 705 -16.86 30.40 -2.81
CA GLY A 705 -18.19 29.77 -2.78
C GLY A 705 -19.11 30.32 -1.66
N VAL A 706 -18.56 30.59 -0.47
CA VAL A 706 -19.27 31.21 0.66
C VAL A 706 -19.79 32.60 0.28
N GLU A 707 -18.95 33.44 -0.33
CA GLU A 707 -19.38 34.76 -0.84
C GLU A 707 -20.54 34.60 -1.83
N ARG A 708 -20.38 33.75 -2.85
CA ARG A 708 -21.43 33.53 -3.86
C ARG A 708 -22.77 33.13 -3.25
N ILE A 709 -22.77 32.22 -2.28
CA ILE A 709 -23.97 31.78 -1.55
C ILE A 709 -24.65 32.96 -0.84
N LEU A 710 -23.86 33.80 -0.17
CA LEU A 710 -24.38 34.99 0.51
C LEU A 710 -24.95 35.99 -0.50
N LEU A 711 -24.25 36.27 -1.61
CA LEU A 711 -24.74 37.20 -2.64
C LEU A 711 -26.05 36.69 -3.29
N THR A 712 -26.22 35.38 -3.43
CA THR A 712 -27.48 34.78 -3.90
C THR A 712 -28.62 35.09 -2.93
N GLY A 713 -28.39 34.90 -1.64
CA GLY A 713 -29.36 35.30 -0.62
C GLY A 713 -29.62 36.81 -0.61
N GLN A 714 -28.63 37.63 -0.95
CA GLN A 714 -28.74 39.08 -0.93
C GLN A 714 -29.65 39.57 -2.04
N ASP A 715 -29.61 38.91 -3.20
CA ASP A 715 -30.54 39.16 -4.30
C ASP A 715 -31.99 38.92 -3.85
N ARG A 716 -32.25 37.79 -3.17
CA ARG A 716 -33.58 37.46 -2.62
C ARG A 716 -34.03 38.41 -1.52
N TRP A 717 -33.11 38.84 -0.66
CA TRP A 717 -33.39 39.83 0.38
C TRP A 717 -33.77 41.19 -0.24
N LEU A 718 -33.08 41.59 -1.31
CA LEU A 718 -33.29 42.88 -1.99
C LEU A 718 -34.61 42.93 -2.78
N GLU A 719 -35.12 41.79 -3.25
CA GLU A 719 -36.44 41.65 -3.88
C GLU A 719 -37.61 41.98 -2.94
N LYS A 720 -37.48 41.64 -1.65
CA LYS A 720 -38.52 41.89 -0.64
C LYS A 720 -38.29 43.14 0.22
N LEU A 721 -37.09 43.73 0.16
CA LEU A 721 -36.76 44.93 0.92
C LEU A 721 -37.52 46.16 0.42
N HIS A 722 -38.27 46.80 1.33
CA HIS A 722 -39.07 47.99 1.04
C HIS A 722 -38.84 49.10 2.07
N GLY A 723 -38.62 50.33 1.61
CA GLY A 723 -38.58 51.51 2.50
C GLY A 723 -37.40 51.60 3.48
N ARG A 724 -36.33 50.80 3.27
CA ARG A 724 -35.14 50.75 4.15
C ARG A 724 -33.82 51.06 3.40
N PRO A 725 -33.64 52.27 2.83
CA PRO A 725 -32.41 52.65 2.13
C PRO A 725 -31.18 52.67 3.05
N ASP A 726 -31.38 52.83 4.37
CA ASP A 726 -30.34 52.68 5.39
C ASP A 726 -29.67 51.30 5.36
N LEU A 727 -30.45 50.22 5.22
CA LEU A 727 -29.91 48.86 5.15
C LEU A 727 -29.20 48.57 3.83
N ILE A 728 -29.69 49.14 2.71
CA ILE A 728 -29.01 49.05 1.41
C ILE A 728 -27.61 49.68 1.49
N ARG A 729 -27.50 50.86 2.13
CA ARG A 729 -26.20 51.54 2.37
C ARG A 729 -25.25 50.70 3.22
N GLN A 730 -25.75 50.13 4.31
CA GLN A 730 -24.94 49.27 5.18
C GLN A 730 -24.43 48.04 4.44
N ALA A 731 -25.32 47.35 3.70
CA ALA A 731 -24.95 46.18 2.91
C ALA A 731 -23.93 46.52 1.80
N LEU A 732 -24.09 47.66 1.12
CA LEU A 732 -23.14 48.15 0.12
C LEU A 732 -21.76 48.47 0.75
N ALA A 733 -21.73 49.08 1.93
CA ALA A 733 -20.49 49.37 2.64
C ALA A 733 -19.76 48.08 3.06
N LEU A 734 -20.50 47.07 3.55
CA LEU A 734 -19.94 45.76 3.89
C LEU A 734 -19.33 45.05 2.69
N LEU A 735 -20.03 45.03 1.56
CA LEU A 735 -19.54 44.40 0.34
C LEU A 735 -18.36 45.15 -0.27
N SER A 736 -18.38 46.49 -0.26
CA SER A 736 -17.26 47.30 -0.76
C SER A 736 -15.99 47.07 0.06
N ARG A 737 -16.12 47.04 1.41
CA ARG A 737 -15.00 46.67 2.29
C ARG A 737 -14.49 45.25 2.00
N HIS A 738 -15.40 44.30 1.79
CA HIS A 738 -15.01 42.93 1.46
C HIS A 738 -14.18 42.86 0.17
N LEU A 739 -14.64 43.53 -0.90
CA LEU A 739 -13.94 43.63 -2.18
C LEU A 739 -12.55 44.26 -2.06
N ASP A 740 -12.40 45.29 -1.23
CA ASP A 740 -11.10 45.94 -1.00
C ASP A 740 -10.13 45.02 -0.25
N GLU A 741 -10.62 44.30 0.77
CA GLU A 741 -9.83 43.37 1.58
C GLU A 741 -9.46 42.09 0.82
N THR A 742 -10.26 41.66 -0.16
CA THR A 742 -10.00 40.44 -0.98
C THR A 742 -9.37 40.73 -2.35
N ALA A 743 -9.07 41.99 -2.68
CA ALA A 743 -8.53 42.39 -3.99
C ALA A 743 -7.20 41.70 -4.39
N LYS A 744 -6.48 41.13 -3.42
CA LYS A 744 -5.22 40.40 -3.63
C LYS A 744 -5.25 38.99 -3.03
N ASP A 745 -6.44 38.37 -2.96
CA ASP A 745 -6.55 36.97 -2.54
C ASP A 745 -5.69 36.06 -3.46
N GLY A 746 -5.13 34.99 -2.88
CA GLY A 746 -4.25 34.05 -3.61
C GLY A 746 -2.83 34.53 -3.93
N LYS A 747 -2.41 35.74 -3.54
CA LYS A 747 -1.06 36.28 -3.84
C LYS A 747 0.10 35.40 -3.36
N ASP A 748 -0.08 34.69 -2.25
CA ASP A 748 0.94 33.84 -1.61
C ASP A 748 0.66 32.34 -1.85
N GLN A 749 -0.26 31.99 -2.75
CA GLN A 749 -0.75 30.61 -2.89
C GLN A 749 0.38 29.62 -3.23
N GLU A 750 1.29 30.00 -4.11
CA GLU A 750 2.43 29.14 -4.47
C GLU A 750 3.32 28.83 -3.27
N ALA A 751 3.53 29.81 -2.37
CA ALA A 751 4.30 29.60 -1.16
C ALA A 751 3.56 28.69 -0.17
N ILE A 752 2.24 28.84 -0.04
CA ILE A 752 1.40 28.00 0.82
C ILE A 752 1.42 26.54 0.34
N GLU A 753 1.20 26.30 -0.95
CA GLU A 753 1.20 24.95 -1.51
C GLU A 753 2.59 24.30 -1.48
N ALA A 754 3.64 25.08 -1.75
CA ALA A 754 5.02 24.61 -1.59
C ALA A 754 5.31 24.23 -0.13
N PHE A 755 4.82 25.01 0.82
CA PHE A 755 5.01 24.76 2.24
C PHE A 755 4.26 23.50 2.73
N ILE A 756 3.01 23.29 2.28
CA ILE A 756 2.26 22.04 2.52
C ILE A 756 2.96 20.85 1.86
N GLY A 757 3.47 21.03 0.64
CA GLY A 757 4.28 20.03 -0.05
C GLY A 757 5.55 19.67 0.73
N ARG A 758 6.22 20.67 1.34
CA ARG A 758 7.40 20.45 2.18
C ARG A 758 7.07 19.66 3.43
N ASN A 759 6.00 20.01 4.14
CA ASN A 759 5.53 19.26 5.30
C ASN A 759 5.20 17.80 4.94
N THR A 760 4.66 17.57 3.73
CA THR A 760 4.37 16.22 3.20
C THR A 760 5.65 15.43 2.96
N LEU A 761 6.69 16.07 2.41
CA LEU A 761 7.99 15.45 2.21
C LEU A 761 8.69 15.12 3.53
N ASP A 762 8.62 16.02 4.51
CA ASP A 762 9.20 15.82 5.84
C ASP A 762 8.43 14.76 6.66
N ASN A 763 7.15 14.51 6.35
CA ASN A 763 6.33 13.45 6.96
C ASN A 763 5.59 12.57 5.91
N PRO A 764 6.32 11.71 5.19
CA PRO A 764 5.78 10.98 4.03
C PRO A 764 4.88 9.81 4.43
N LEU A 765 4.84 9.42 5.71
CA LEU A 765 4.12 8.22 6.16
C LEU A 765 2.60 8.35 5.96
N SER A 766 2.04 9.52 6.30
CA SER A 766 0.61 9.82 6.11
C SER A 766 0.22 9.70 4.64
N MET A 767 1.04 10.28 3.76
CA MET A 767 0.90 10.21 2.32
C MET A 767 0.94 8.77 1.81
N LEU A 768 1.97 8.01 2.20
CA LEU A 768 2.19 6.64 1.75
C LEU A 768 1.09 5.67 2.18
N GLN A 769 0.40 5.93 3.30
CA GLN A 769 -0.71 5.11 3.78
C GLN A 769 -2.01 5.32 2.98
N GLU A 770 -2.19 6.47 2.35
CA GLU A 770 -3.42 6.85 1.64
C GLU A 770 -3.33 6.73 0.10
N VAL A 771 -2.15 6.49 -0.47
CA VAL A 771 -1.89 6.33 -1.92
C VAL A 771 -2.85 5.37 -2.64
N ARG A 772 -3.46 4.43 -1.90
CA ARG A 772 -4.40 3.44 -2.44
C ARG A 772 -5.85 3.62 -2.03
N THR A 773 -6.18 4.43 -1.03
CA THR A 773 -7.59 4.70 -0.69
C THR A 773 -8.27 5.54 -1.75
N PHE A 774 -7.54 6.39 -2.49
CA PHE A 774 -8.10 7.17 -3.59
C PHE A 774 -8.41 6.37 -4.86
N ARG A 775 -7.92 5.13 -4.99
CA ARG A 775 -8.02 4.32 -6.22
C ARG A 775 -8.84 3.03 -6.08
N VAL A 776 -9.45 2.76 -4.91
CA VAL A 776 -10.25 1.54 -4.67
C VAL A 776 -11.53 1.88 -3.91
N ASP A 777 -12.67 1.45 -4.43
CA ASP A 777 -14.06 1.61 -3.92
C ASP A 777 -14.35 1.01 -2.52
N GLN A 778 -13.36 0.69 -1.69
CA GLN A 778 -13.59 0.19 -0.34
C GLN A 778 -12.83 0.98 0.73
N PRO A 779 -13.39 2.11 1.20
CA PRO A 779 -12.89 2.81 2.37
C PRO A 779 -13.19 1.99 3.63
N GLY A 780 -12.17 1.65 4.42
CA GLY A 780 -12.38 1.18 5.80
C GLY A 780 -11.49 0.05 6.31
N GLN A 781 -10.70 -0.62 5.46
CA GLN A 781 -9.72 -1.61 5.93
C GLN A 781 -8.34 -1.33 5.33
N THR A 782 -7.63 -0.36 5.90
CA THR A 782 -6.18 -0.27 5.72
C THR A 782 -5.58 -1.53 6.35
N SER A 783 -5.29 -2.54 5.52
CA SER A 783 -4.66 -3.77 6.00
C SER A 783 -3.34 -3.42 6.69
N SER A 784 -3.01 -4.13 7.77
CA SER A 784 -1.74 -3.93 8.51
C SER A 784 -0.52 -3.94 7.58
N LEU A 785 -0.62 -4.67 6.47
CA LEU A 785 0.38 -4.78 5.42
C LEU A 785 0.68 -3.44 4.72
N ILE A 786 -0.33 -2.60 4.43
CA ILE A 786 -0.14 -1.29 3.79
C ILE A 786 0.66 -0.38 4.72
N ARG A 787 0.37 -0.43 6.02
CA ARG A 787 1.09 0.33 7.05
C ARG A 787 2.56 -0.07 7.11
N ASP A 788 2.84 -1.37 7.09
CA ASP A 788 4.21 -1.89 7.13
C ASP A 788 5.00 -1.51 5.87
N GLU A 789 4.40 -1.64 4.68
CA GLU A 789 5.03 -1.23 3.41
C GLU A 789 5.34 0.28 3.37
N ALA A 790 4.40 1.11 3.82
CA ALA A 790 4.58 2.56 3.89
C ALA A 790 5.75 2.95 4.81
N VAL A 791 5.91 2.27 5.95
CA VAL A 791 7.06 2.49 6.86
C VAL A 791 8.37 2.12 6.18
N TRP A 792 8.43 1.04 5.40
CA TRP A 792 9.66 0.65 4.70
C TRP A 792 10.07 1.68 3.64
N ILE A 793 9.11 2.21 2.89
CA ILE A 793 9.36 3.25 1.88
C ILE A 793 9.79 4.56 2.55
N ALA A 794 9.08 5.00 3.60
CA ALA A 794 9.44 6.19 4.35
C ALA A 794 10.86 6.08 4.94
N THR A 795 11.22 4.90 5.47
CA THR A 795 12.57 4.64 6.00
C THR A 795 13.63 4.66 4.89
N ALA A 796 13.31 4.16 3.70
CA ALA A 796 14.21 4.22 2.54
C ALA A 796 14.53 5.66 2.12
N TRP A 797 13.59 6.59 2.29
CA TRP A 797 13.78 8.00 1.93
C TRP A 797 14.69 8.76 2.88
N LEU A 798 14.90 8.26 4.10
CA LEU A 798 15.84 8.87 5.07
C LEU A 798 17.31 8.68 4.67
N VAL A 799 17.60 7.80 3.71
CA VAL A 799 18.96 7.54 3.27
C VAL A 799 19.47 8.73 2.44
N PRO A 800 20.72 9.22 2.66
CA PRO A 800 21.13 10.54 2.18
C PRO A 800 20.94 10.83 0.68
N TRP A 801 21.16 9.84 -0.19
CA TRP A 801 20.99 10.03 -1.62
C TRP A 801 19.53 9.99 -2.07
N GLU A 802 18.66 9.22 -1.42
CA GLU A 802 17.22 9.25 -1.72
C GLU A 802 16.59 10.53 -1.14
N HIS A 803 16.97 10.95 0.07
CA HIS A 803 16.54 12.23 0.63
C HIS A 803 16.89 13.40 -0.30
N ALA A 804 18.16 13.49 -0.72
CA ALA A 804 18.61 14.54 -1.64
C ALA A 804 17.92 14.47 -3.02
N ARG A 805 17.56 13.27 -3.48
CA ARG A 805 16.80 13.07 -4.72
C ARG A 805 15.36 13.59 -4.55
N GLN A 806 14.70 13.26 -3.45
CA GLN A 806 13.33 13.73 -3.17
C GLN A 806 13.27 15.25 -2.98
N ASP A 807 14.26 15.85 -2.29
CA ASP A 807 14.39 17.31 -2.19
C ASP A 807 14.50 17.96 -3.59
N ARG A 808 15.31 17.38 -4.50
CA ARG A 808 15.40 17.89 -5.88
C ARG A 808 14.09 17.74 -6.66
N ILE A 809 13.36 16.64 -6.47
CA ILE A 809 12.04 16.45 -7.09
C ILE A 809 11.08 17.55 -6.61
N PHE A 810 11.07 17.83 -5.30
CA PHE A 810 10.30 18.90 -4.71
C PHE A 810 10.65 20.27 -5.33
N HIS A 811 11.94 20.61 -5.43
CA HIS A 811 12.36 21.87 -6.06
C HIS A 811 12.03 21.93 -7.55
N VAL A 812 12.10 20.83 -8.30
CA VAL A 812 11.64 20.82 -9.70
C VAL A 812 10.13 21.07 -9.78
N LEU A 813 9.35 20.52 -8.85
CA LEU A 813 7.90 20.67 -8.82
C LEU A 813 7.48 22.13 -8.54
N PHE A 814 8.05 22.77 -7.51
CA PHE A 814 7.63 24.09 -7.07
C PHE A 814 8.49 25.25 -7.59
N ASP A 815 9.81 25.06 -7.68
CA ASP A 815 10.75 26.09 -8.09
C ASP A 815 11.17 25.97 -9.57
N GLY A 816 10.84 24.86 -10.24
CA GLY A 816 11.22 24.60 -11.62
C GLY A 816 10.65 25.60 -12.63
N ASP A 817 11.27 25.70 -13.81
CA ASP A 817 10.61 26.31 -14.96
C ASP A 817 9.57 25.35 -15.57
N GLN A 818 8.72 25.87 -16.46
CA GLN A 818 7.64 25.08 -17.05
C GLN A 818 8.14 23.88 -17.87
N LYS A 819 9.37 23.92 -18.38
CA LYS A 819 9.97 22.82 -19.15
C LYS A 819 10.46 21.72 -18.20
N GLN A 820 11.05 22.09 -17.07
CA GLN A 820 11.48 21.20 -16.00
C GLN A 820 10.29 20.52 -15.32
N GLN A 821 9.22 21.26 -15.02
CA GLN A 821 7.98 20.72 -14.46
C GLN A 821 7.33 19.73 -15.43
N ARG A 822 7.22 20.08 -16.73
CA ARG A 822 6.71 19.15 -17.76
C ARG A 822 7.54 17.88 -17.87
N TRP A 823 8.87 18.01 -17.88
CA TRP A 823 9.78 16.86 -17.87
C TRP A 823 9.54 15.94 -16.67
N LEU A 824 9.26 16.50 -15.47
CA LEU A 824 8.96 15.72 -14.28
C LEU A 824 7.61 14.98 -14.41
N ILE A 825 6.57 15.69 -14.89
CA ILE A 825 5.22 15.14 -15.08
C ILE A 825 5.22 14.00 -16.10
N GLU A 826 5.90 14.17 -17.23
CA GLU A 826 6.03 13.14 -18.29
C GLU A 826 6.70 11.86 -17.76
N ARG A 827 7.54 11.96 -16.73
CA ARG A 827 8.30 10.85 -16.14
C ARG A 827 7.80 10.44 -14.75
N ARG A 828 6.64 10.93 -14.31
CA ARG A 828 6.13 10.70 -12.95
C ARG A 828 6.00 9.22 -12.56
N ASN A 829 5.66 8.36 -13.53
CA ASN A 829 5.56 6.91 -13.32
C ASN A 829 6.93 6.24 -13.19
N GLU A 830 7.98 6.84 -13.76
CA GLU A 830 9.35 6.32 -13.65
C GLU A 830 10.02 6.76 -12.35
N LEU A 831 9.69 7.94 -11.81
CA LEU A 831 10.50 8.60 -10.80
C LEU A 831 10.09 8.31 -9.34
N GLY A 832 9.03 7.53 -9.10
CA GLY A 832 8.53 7.17 -7.76
C GLY A 832 7.20 7.83 -7.42
N PRO A 833 6.76 7.83 -6.14
CA PRO A 833 5.44 8.31 -5.77
C PRO A 833 5.36 9.82 -5.60
N LEU A 834 6.42 10.51 -5.15
CA LEU A 834 6.38 11.96 -4.91
C LEU A 834 5.91 12.79 -6.14
N PRO A 835 6.39 12.50 -7.37
CA PRO A 835 5.85 13.13 -8.58
C PRO A 835 4.36 12.84 -8.87
N GLN A 836 3.79 11.82 -8.22
CA GLN A 836 2.35 11.48 -8.27
C GLN A 836 1.54 12.26 -7.21
N PHE A 837 2.20 12.88 -6.23
CA PHE A 837 1.60 13.70 -5.14
C PHE A 837 1.89 15.19 -5.29
N GLY A 838 2.09 15.65 -6.53
CA GLY A 838 1.99 17.08 -6.82
C GLY A 838 0.60 17.63 -6.49
N PRO A 839 0.36 18.95 -6.64
CA PRO A 839 -0.97 19.53 -6.42
C PRO A 839 -2.03 18.61 -7.06
N ASN A 840 -3.02 18.23 -6.24
CA ASN A 840 -3.96 17.10 -6.40
C ASN A 840 -4.26 16.64 -7.83
N ASP A 841 -4.70 15.39 -8.05
CA ASP A 841 -5.18 14.89 -9.37
C ASP A 841 -6.23 15.80 -10.06
N ILE A 842 -6.85 16.73 -9.33
CA ILE A 842 -7.74 17.79 -9.81
C ILE A 842 -6.97 18.93 -10.54
N MET A 843 -5.72 19.20 -10.19
CA MET A 843 -4.82 20.23 -10.73
C MET A 843 -3.52 19.59 -11.24
N ARG A 844 -3.49 19.18 -12.51
CA ARG A 844 -2.34 18.47 -13.12
C ARG A 844 -1.06 19.31 -13.18
N SER A 845 -1.13 20.61 -12.90
CA SER A 845 0.00 21.54 -12.88
C SER A 845 -0.27 22.78 -12.01
N LEU A 846 0.79 23.49 -11.60
CA LEU A 846 0.68 24.83 -10.99
C LEU A 846 0.01 25.84 -11.93
N ASP A 847 0.11 25.65 -13.25
CA ASP A 847 -0.58 26.49 -14.23
C ASP A 847 -2.10 26.26 -14.20
N ASP A 848 -2.56 25.01 -14.04
CA ASP A 848 -3.99 24.71 -13.86
C ASP A 848 -4.54 25.34 -12.58
N MET A 849 -3.73 25.30 -11.51
CA MET A 849 -4.05 25.97 -10.25
C MET A 849 -4.19 27.49 -10.45
N ARG A 850 -3.19 28.14 -11.04
CA ARG A 850 -3.24 29.57 -11.38
C ARG A 850 -4.46 29.91 -12.22
N ASN A 851 -4.74 29.11 -13.25
CA ASN A 851 -5.89 29.32 -14.13
C ASN A 851 -7.22 29.20 -13.38
N LEU A 852 -7.34 28.25 -12.45
CA LEU A 852 -8.54 28.09 -11.63
C LEU A 852 -8.71 29.27 -10.66
N LEU A 853 -7.64 29.70 -10.00
CA LEU A 853 -7.64 30.79 -9.03
C LEU A 853 -7.87 32.16 -9.69
N ASN A 854 -7.41 32.34 -10.92
CA ASN A 854 -7.54 33.58 -11.69
C ASN A 854 -8.86 33.70 -12.47
N LYS A 855 -9.84 32.80 -12.26
CA LYS A 855 -11.14 32.92 -12.92
C LYS A 855 -11.89 34.19 -12.46
N PRO A 856 -12.26 35.11 -13.36
CA PRO A 856 -12.85 36.40 -13.01
C PRO A 856 -14.33 36.35 -12.57
N GLY A 857 -15.00 35.19 -12.68
CA GLY A 857 -16.45 35.07 -12.46
C GLY A 857 -16.93 35.45 -11.05
N GLU A 858 -16.19 35.11 -10.00
CA GLU A 858 -16.58 35.40 -8.61
C GLU A 858 -16.46 36.91 -8.30
N LEU A 859 -15.37 37.53 -8.77
CA LEU A 859 -15.20 38.98 -8.72
C LEU A 859 -16.30 39.70 -9.53
N CYS A 860 -16.75 39.10 -10.63
CA CYS A 860 -17.84 39.61 -11.42
C CYS A 860 -19.16 39.65 -10.63
N ASP A 861 -19.55 38.52 -10.02
CA ASP A 861 -20.78 38.43 -9.21
C ASP A 861 -20.80 39.47 -8.07
N ALA A 862 -19.66 39.66 -7.39
CA ALA A 862 -19.53 40.61 -6.30
C ALA A 862 -19.63 42.08 -6.77
N ARG A 863 -18.97 42.46 -7.87
CA ARG A 863 -19.08 43.81 -8.46
C ARG A 863 -20.46 44.10 -9.02
N VAL A 864 -21.11 43.10 -9.60
CA VAL A 864 -22.51 43.17 -10.03
C VAL A 864 -23.43 43.42 -8.85
N MET A 865 -23.23 42.72 -7.73
CA MET A 865 -24.05 42.94 -6.54
C MET A 865 -23.82 44.35 -5.95
N GLN A 866 -22.59 44.85 -5.98
CA GLN A 866 -22.28 46.24 -5.64
C GLN A 866 -23.09 47.24 -6.48
N LEU A 867 -23.17 47.00 -7.80
CA LEU A 867 -23.98 47.79 -8.73
C LEU A 867 -25.49 47.66 -8.46
N LYS A 868 -26.00 46.45 -8.21
CA LYS A 868 -27.41 46.22 -7.86
C LYS A 868 -27.82 47.00 -6.61
N LEU A 869 -26.99 46.97 -5.56
CA LEU A 869 -27.24 47.73 -4.33
C LEU A 869 -27.22 49.25 -4.59
N ALA A 870 -26.26 49.75 -5.36
CA ALA A 870 -26.20 51.17 -5.72
C ALA A 870 -27.40 51.63 -6.56
N LEU A 871 -27.83 50.84 -7.55
CA LEU A 871 -29.01 51.09 -8.37
C LEU A 871 -30.30 51.09 -7.52
N ARG A 872 -30.40 50.18 -6.56
CA ARG A 872 -31.55 50.11 -5.63
C ARG A 872 -31.55 51.26 -4.63
N TRP A 873 -30.38 51.71 -4.18
CA TRP A 873 -30.27 52.91 -3.35
C TRP A 873 -30.65 54.16 -4.16
N TYR A 874 -30.18 54.31 -5.40
CA TYR A 874 -30.62 55.39 -6.28
C TYR A 874 -32.15 55.38 -6.47
N GLN A 875 -32.74 54.20 -6.72
CA GLN A 875 -34.18 54.08 -6.90
C GLN A 875 -34.97 54.44 -5.63
N ALA A 876 -34.45 54.10 -4.44
CA ALA A 876 -35.06 54.45 -3.17
C ALA A 876 -35.03 55.97 -2.91
N ASP A 877 -33.94 56.65 -3.29
CA ASP A 877 -33.79 58.10 -3.13
C ASP A 877 -34.64 58.90 -4.13
N ASN A 878 -34.80 58.40 -5.36
CA ASN A 878 -35.36 59.17 -6.48
C ASN A 878 -36.76 58.69 -6.93
N GLY A 879 -37.26 57.58 -6.40
CA GLY A 879 -38.57 57.00 -6.75
C GLY A 879 -38.65 56.38 -8.15
N LYS A 880 -37.58 56.43 -8.94
CA LYS A 880 -37.48 55.85 -10.29
C LYS A 880 -36.15 55.12 -10.50
N PRO A 881 -36.09 54.06 -11.33
CA PRO A 881 -34.83 53.38 -11.64
C PRO A 881 -33.87 54.33 -12.39
N ALA A 882 -32.56 54.07 -12.29
CA ALA A 882 -31.54 54.84 -13.01
C ALA A 882 -31.61 54.58 -14.52
N GLU A 883 -31.35 55.59 -15.34
CA GLU A 883 -31.36 55.44 -16.81
C GLU A 883 -29.99 54.99 -17.36
N ASN A 884 -28.90 55.25 -16.62
CA ASN A 884 -27.53 54.84 -16.92
C ASN A 884 -26.73 54.65 -15.61
N LEU A 885 -25.49 54.17 -15.70
CA LEU A 885 -24.65 53.96 -14.50
C LEU A 885 -23.95 55.24 -14.00
N ASP A 886 -23.77 56.26 -14.85
CA ASP A 886 -23.05 57.48 -14.50
C ASP A 886 -23.69 58.25 -13.36
N VAL A 887 -25.02 58.21 -13.25
CA VAL A 887 -25.77 58.85 -12.14
C VAL A 887 -25.49 58.24 -10.76
N LEU A 888 -24.83 57.09 -10.69
CA LEU A 888 -24.44 56.47 -9.43
C LEU A 888 -23.19 57.14 -8.82
N VAL A 889 -22.39 57.84 -9.63
CA VAL A 889 -21.11 58.43 -9.20
C VAL A 889 -21.25 59.95 -9.01
N PRO A 890 -20.62 60.56 -7.98
CA PRO A 890 -19.86 59.94 -6.89
C PRO A 890 -20.72 59.59 -5.66
N LYS A 891 -22.03 59.88 -5.69
CA LYS A 891 -22.88 59.84 -4.48
C LYS A 891 -23.09 58.42 -3.95
N TYR A 892 -23.34 57.46 -4.83
CA TYR A 892 -23.70 56.08 -4.47
C TYR A 892 -22.50 55.14 -4.58
N LEU A 893 -21.58 55.41 -5.51
CA LEU A 893 -20.32 54.70 -5.70
C LEU A 893 -19.18 55.68 -5.97
N PRO A 894 -17.93 55.36 -5.57
CA PRO A 894 -16.77 56.20 -5.88
C PRO A 894 -16.42 56.21 -7.37
N SER A 895 -16.65 55.09 -8.05
CA SER A 895 -16.50 54.91 -9.50
C SER A 895 -17.37 53.74 -9.95
N ILE A 896 -17.69 53.67 -11.25
CA ILE A 896 -18.34 52.48 -11.83
C ILE A 896 -17.34 51.32 -11.79
N PRO A 897 -17.69 50.15 -11.22
CA PRO A 897 -16.83 48.97 -11.28
C PRO A 897 -16.53 48.57 -12.72
N LEU A 898 -15.33 48.03 -12.94
CA LEU A 898 -14.94 47.51 -14.25
C LEU A 898 -15.32 46.04 -14.35
N ASP A 899 -15.74 45.63 -15.54
CA ASP A 899 -15.93 44.25 -15.95
C ASP A 899 -14.58 43.52 -15.89
N PRO A 900 -14.44 42.44 -15.10
CA PRO A 900 -13.17 41.74 -14.94
C PRO A 900 -12.75 40.93 -16.19
N TYR A 901 -13.62 40.79 -17.20
CA TYR A 901 -13.32 40.04 -18.42
C TYR A 901 -12.61 40.88 -19.50
N ASP A 902 -13.01 42.14 -19.67
CA ASP A 902 -12.44 43.05 -20.68
C ASP A 902 -11.85 44.35 -20.11
N GLY A 903 -12.08 44.66 -18.83
CA GLY A 903 -11.56 45.85 -18.16
C GLY A 903 -12.33 47.14 -18.44
N GLU A 904 -13.46 47.08 -19.16
CA GLU A 904 -14.31 48.23 -19.44
C GLU A 904 -15.42 48.38 -18.37
N PRO A 905 -16.13 49.53 -18.28
CA PRO A 905 -17.26 49.65 -17.37
C PRO A 905 -18.36 48.61 -17.67
N TYR A 906 -19.03 48.10 -16.63
CA TYR A 906 -20.20 47.24 -16.81
C TYR A 906 -21.27 47.91 -17.69
N ARG A 907 -22.02 47.09 -18.44
CA ARG A 907 -23.06 47.58 -19.34
C ARG A 907 -24.42 47.47 -18.68
N TYR A 908 -25.27 48.47 -18.93
CA TYR A 908 -26.56 48.61 -18.28
C TYR A 908 -27.61 49.23 -19.19
N ARG A 909 -28.85 48.73 -19.10
CA ARG A 909 -30.02 49.34 -19.74
C ARG A 909 -31.31 49.03 -18.98
N LEU A 910 -32.33 49.86 -19.21
CA LEU A 910 -33.69 49.56 -18.77
C LEU A 910 -34.42 48.69 -19.80
N SER A 911 -34.99 47.58 -19.36
CA SER A 911 -35.83 46.74 -20.20
C SER A 911 -37.02 47.52 -20.74
N ARG A 912 -37.37 47.27 -22.01
CA ARG A 912 -38.56 47.81 -22.68
C ARG A 912 -39.76 46.86 -22.61
N GLY A 913 -39.72 45.85 -21.74
CA GLY A 913 -40.68 44.74 -21.75
C GLY A 913 -40.21 43.58 -22.63
N GLU A 914 -38.90 43.48 -22.86
CA GLU A 914 -38.29 42.55 -23.81
C GLU A 914 -38.23 41.11 -23.29
N VAL A 915 -37.86 40.21 -24.19
CA VAL A 915 -37.69 38.79 -23.92
C VAL A 915 -36.21 38.47 -24.10
N ILE A 916 -35.57 37.97 -23.05
CA ILE A 916 -34.17 37.53 -23.07
C ILE A 916 -34.13 36.01 -23.24
N GLU A 917 -33.25 35.51 -24.09
CA GLU A 917 -33.01 34.06 -24.19
C GLU A 917 -32.24 33.60 -22.96
N TRP A 918 -32.83 32.67 -22.23
CA TRP A 918 -32.25 32.10 -21.02
C TRP A 918 -32.00 30.61 -21.26
N PRO A 919 -30.82 30.06 -20.97
CA PRO A 919 -30.62 28.62 -21.09
C PRO A 919 -31.55 27.90 -20.11
N SER A 920 -32.12 26.76 -20.52
CA SER A 920 -32.82 25.87 -19.59
C SER A 920 -31.84 25.41 -18.52
N ASP A 921 -32.31 25.29 -17.27
CA ASP A 921 -31.53 24.66 -16.21
C ASP A 921 -30.89 23.37 -16.75
N PRO A 922 -29.61 23.08 -16.42
CA PRO A 922 -29.04 21.80 -16.81
C PRO A 922 -29.97 20.68 -16.33
N PRO A 923 -30.20 19.63 -17.13
CA PRO A 923 -30.99 18.49 -16.67
C PRO A 923 -30.40 18.01 -15.35
N ASP A 924 -31.28 17.70 -14.39
CA ASP A 924 -30.91 17.03 -13.15
C ASP A 924 -29.86 15.94 -13.47
N PRO A 925 -28.68 15.93 -12.83
CA PRO A 925 -27.68 14.89 -13.08
C PRO A 925 -28.21 13.47 -12.81
N ASN A 926 -29.33 13.32 -12.08
CA ASN A 926 -30.06 12.05 -11.93
C ASN A 926 -31.06 11.75 -13.05
N ALA A 927 -31.43 12.73 -13.87
CA ALA A 927 -32.21 12.52 -15.08
C ALA A 927 -31.29 11.93 -16.18
N ARG A 928 -30.92 10.65 -16.02
CA ARG A 928 -30.47 9.85 -17.14
C ARG A 928 -31.59 9.85 -18.17
N ALA A 929 -31.41 10.62 -19.24
CA ALA A 929 -32.20 10.47 -20.45
C ALA A 929 -32.00 9.03 -20.96
N MET A 930 -32.92 8.12 -20.63
CA MET A 930 -33.12 6.94 -21.45
C MET A 930 -33.53 7.44 -22.84
N PRO A 931 -32.86 7.03 -23.93
CA PRO A 931 -33.38 7.32 -25.24
C PRO A 931 -34.76 6.65 -25.39
N PRO A 932 -35.75 7.29 -26.02
CA PRO A 932 -37.02 6.65 -26.30
C PRO A 932 -36.74 5.42 -27.18
N MET A 933 -37.00 4.23 -26.65
CA MET A 933 -37.06 3.03 -27.48
C MET A 933 -38.22 3.21 -28.47
N GLY A 934 -37.90 3.45 -29.75
CA GLY A 934 -38.87 3.35 -30.85
C GLY A 934 -38.90 4.47 -31.90
N GLY A 935 -37.98 5.43 -31.93
CA GLY A 935 -37.94 6.47 -32.96
C GLY A 935 -37.07 6.12 -34.18
N GLN A 936 -37.58 6.28 -35.40
CA GLN A 936 -36.86 6.06 -36.67
C GLN A 936 -35.55 6.90 -36.76
N PRO A 937 -34.46 6.34 -37.33
CA PRO A 937 -33.24 7.11 -37.58
C PRO A 937 -33.49 8.11 -38.71
N GLY A 938 -33.58 9.40 -38.39
CA GLY A 938 -33.73 10.49 -39.37
C GLY A 938 -34.53 11.70 -38.92
N ALA A 939 -35.24 11.65 -37.78
CA ALA A 939 -35.90 12.82 -37.23
C ALA A 939 -34.92 13.63 -36.39
N VAL A 940 -34.43 14.74 -36.94
CA VAL A 940 -33.80 15.82 -36.15
C VAL A 940 -34.86 16.28 -35.13
N PRO A 941 -34.60 16.24 -33.81
CA PRO A 941 -35.53 16.83 -32.86
C PRO A 941 -35.74 18.29 -33.24
N ALA A 942 -37.00 18.72 -33.38
CA ALA A 942 -37.32 20.12 -33.56
C ALA A 942 -36.56 20.91 -32.49
N ALA A 943 -35.77 21.90 -32.91
CA ALA A 943 -34.98 22.72 -32.01
C ALA A 943 -35.89 23.23 -30.88
N VAL A 944 -35.67 22.72 -29.67
CA VAL A 944 -36.32 23.24 -28.46
C VAL A 944 -35.86 24.69 -28.39
N GLN A 945 -36.79 25.63 -28.60
CA GLN A 945 -36.47 27.05 -28.43
C GLN A 945 -35.89 27.21 -27.02
N PRO A 946 -34.75 27.91 -26.86
CA PRO A 946 -34.20 28.16 -25.53
C PRO A 946 -35.30 28.84 -24.69
N PRO A 947 -35.51 28.43 -23.42
CA PRO A 947 -36.54 29.04 -22.61
C PRO A 947 -36.32 30.55 -22.55
N THR A 948 -37.38 31.29 -22.79
CA THR A 948 -37.30 32.74 -22.85
C THR A 948 -37.84 33.35 -21.57
N ARG A 949 -37.15 34.35 -21.01
CA ARG A 949 -37.59 35.07 -19.81
C ARG A 949 -38.09 36.46 -20.21
N LYS A 950 -39.37 36.74 -19.94
CA LYS A 950 -39.95 38.06 -20.16
C LYS A 950 -39.54 39.01 -19.03
N ILE A 951 -38.88 40.11 -19.37
CA ILE A 951 -38.38 41.11 -18.42
C ILE A 951 -39.33 42.30 -18.40
N PRO A 952 -39.96 42.66 -17.26
CA PRO A 952 -40.80 43.84 -17.13
C PRO A 952 -40.16 45.13 -17.63
N ALA A 953 -40.96 46.00 -18.25
CA ALA A 953 -40.50 47.32 -18.65
C ALA A 953 -40.04 48.13 -17.41
N GLY A 954 -38.89 48.79 -17.52
CA GLY A 954 -38.28 49.55 -16.44
C GLY A 954 -37.45 48.73 -15.45
N GLN A 955 -37.31 47.41 -15.64
CA GLN A 955 -36.33 46.62 -14.87
C GLN A 955 -34.93 46.82 -15.43
N GLY A 956 -33.94 47.03 -14.57
CA GLY A 956 -32.55 47.15 -14.97
C GLY A 956 -31.96 45.81 -15.42
N VAL A 957 -31.32 45.81 -16.59
CA VAL A 957 -30.55 44.70 -17.16
C VAL A 957 -29.08 45.12 -17.14
N LEU A 958 -28.27 44.42 -16.38
CA LEU A 958 -26.82 44.60 -16.26
C LEU A 958 -26.13 43.40 -16.92
N TRP A 959 -25.03 43.60 -17.63
CA TRP A 959 -24.25 42.47 -18.16
C TRP A 959 -22.75 42.75 -18.20
N CYS A 960 -22.00 41.66 -18.22
CA CYS A 960 -20.60 41.61 -18.63
C CYS A 960 -20.43 40.71 -19.85
N VAL A 961 -19.34 40.91 -20.57
CA VAL A 961 -19.06 40.21 -21.84
C VAL A 961 -18.73 38.73 -21.65
N GLY A 962 -18.27 38.31 -20.46
CA GLY A 962 -17.91 36.92 -20.20
C GLY A 962 -16.60 36.47 -20.85
N GLU A 963 -16.32 35.16 -20.84
CA GLU A 963 -15.03 34.58 -21.24
C GLU A 963 -14.68 34.79 -22.73
N ASP A 964 -15.66 34.97 -23.62
CA ASP A 964 -15.43 35.23 -25.05
C ASP A 964 -15.03 36.69 -25.34
N LYS A 965 -15.24 37.60 -24.38
CA LYS A 965 -14.87 39.02 -24.42
C LYS A 965 -15.55 39.81 -25.54
N VAL A 966 -16.72 39.35 -25.99
CA VAL A 966 -17.53 40.03 -27.00
C VAL A 966 -18.78 40.58 -26.33
N ASP A 967 -19.08 41.86 -26.58
CA ASP A 967 -20.32 42.48 -26.07
C ASP A 967 -21.46 42.21 -27.06
N ASP A 968 -22.40 41.37 -26.66
CA ASP A 968 -23.57 40.98 -27.44
C ASP A 968 -24.86 41.73 -27.01
N GLY A 969 -24.71 42.81 -26.22
CA GLY A 969 -25.79 43.72 -25.85
C GLY A 969 -26.73 43.23 -24.74
N GLY A 970 -26.39 42.13 -24.06
CA GLY A 970 -27.15 41.56 -22.98
C GLY A 970 -28.51 41.00 -23.45
N HIS A 971 -28.50 40.29 -24.58
CA HIS A 971 -29.73 39.74 -25.19
C HIS A 971 -29.88 38.23 -25.03
N ARG A 972 -28.78 37.50 -24.80
CA ARG A 972 -28.76 36.04 -24.60
C ARG A 972 -27.86 35.70 -23.42
N GLN A 973 -28.38 34.95 -22.46
CA GLN A 973 -27.66 34.55 -21.27
C GLN A 973 -26.70 33.39 -21.58
N GLY A 974 -25.44 33.49 -21.13
CA GLY A 974 -24.46 32.41 -21.19
C GLY A 974 -24.93 31.13 -20.51
N ARG A 975 -24.60 29.97 -21.10
CA ARG A 975 -25.03 28.64 -20.63
C ARG A 975 -24.57 28.28 -19.22
N SER A 976 -23.48 28.87 -18.77
CA SER A 976 -22.87 28.61 -17.47
C SER A 976 -23.01 29.83 -16.57
N PRO A 977 -23.57 29.69 -15.35
CA PRO A 977 -23.54 30.76 -14.34
C PRO A 977 -22.13 30.99 -13.76
N LYS A 978 -21.07 30.49 -14.42
CA LYS A 978 -19.65 30.74 -14.11
C LYS A 978 -18.97 31.66 -15.12
N GLY A 979 -19.74 32.23 -16.06
CA GLY A 979 -19.26 33.18 -17.06
C GLY A 979 -18.60 32.57 -18.30
N GLU A 980 -18.73 31.25 -18.49
CA GLU A 980 -18.39 30.59 -19.76
C GLU A 980 -19.44 30.99 -20.80
N THR A 981 -19.08 31.96 -21.64
CA THR A 981 -19.91 32.47 -22.75
C THR A 981 -19.43 31.87 -24.07
N THR A 982 -20.36 31.71 -25.01
CA THR A 982 -20.06 31.41 -26.42
C THR A 982 -20.48 32.60 -27.27
N PRO A 983 -19.89 32.80 -28.48
CA PRO A 983 -20.19 33.97 -29.29
C PRO A 983 -21.70 34.20 -29.47
N GLY A 984 -22.18 35.40 -29.13
CA GLY A 984 -23.60 35.71 -29.09
C GLY A 984 -24.25 35.53 -27.71
N GLU A 985 -23.49 35.43 -26.62
CA GLU A 985 -23.98 35.26 -25.25
C GLU A 985 -23.22 36.19 -24.28
N ASP A 986 -23.93 36.89 -23.39
CA ASP A 986 -23.34 37.67 -22.29
C ASP A 986 -23.70 37.04 -20.95
N VAL A 987 -23.03 37.45 -19.86
CA VAL A 987 -23.49 37.12 -18.49
C VAL A 987 -24.41 38.23 -18.00
N ILE A 988 -25.72 37.95 -18.01
CA ILE A 988 -26.79 38.91 -17.73
C ILE A 988 -27.27 38.77 -16.28
N PHE A 989 -27.42 39.91 -15.63
CA PHE A 989 -27.90 40.06 -14.28
C PHE A 989 -29.08 41.05 -14.24
N LEU A 990 -30.15 40.66 -13.56
CA LEU A 990 -31.33 41.50 -13.41
C LEU A 990 -31.28 42.26 -12.09
N VAL A 991 -31.55 43.56 -12.12
CA VAL A 991 -31.72 44.37 -10.91
C VAL A 991 -33.08 44.02 -10.28
N PRO A 992 -33.14 43.60 -9.00
CA PRO A 992 -34.40 43.30 -8.34
C PRO A 992 -35.38 44.49 -8.37
N LEU A 993 -36.66 44.23 -8.65
CA LEU A 993 -37.68 45.28 -8.57
C LEU A 993 -38.12 45.46 -7.09
N PRO A 994 -38.44 46.69 -6.66
CA PRO A 994 -39.07 46.87 -5.35
C PRO A 994 -40.43 46.16 -5.32
N PRO A 995 -40.85 45.64 -4.16
CA PRO A 995 -42.19 45.08 -4.02
C PRO A 995 -43.22 46.17 -4.33
N LYS A 996 -44.27 45.79 -5.08
CA LYS A 996 -45.36 46.71 -5.40
C LYS A 996 -46.09 47.07 -4.10
N VAL A 997 -46.17 48.36 -3.78
CA VAL A 997 -47.03 48.86 -2.71
C VAL A 997 -48.47 48.43 -3.06
N LYS A 998 -49.06 47.58 -2.22
CA LYS A 998 -50.47 47.19 -2.34
C LYS A 998 -51.38 48.29 -1.81
#